data_AF-A0AAW2N763-F1
#
_entry.id   AF-A0AAW2N763-F1
#
_cell.length_a   1.000
_cell.length_b   1.000
_cell.length_c   1.000
_cell.angle_alpha   90.00
_cell.angle_beta   90.00
_cell.angle_gamma   90.00
#
_symmetry.space_group_name_H-M   'P 1'
#
loop_
_entity.id
_entity.type
_entity.pdbx_description
1 polymer ?
#
loop_
_entity_poly.entity_id
_entity_poly.type
_entity_poly.pdbx_seq_one_letter_code
_entity_poly.pdbx_strand_id
1 'polypeptide(L)'
;MYWERRFPRLLTTTQLQDLLRKGCPLVGISDITCDVGGSIEFVKRTTSIDSPFIRYDPNDNSYHHDMVGDGVICSAVDILPTEFAREASQHFGDIYPSLLNLSFFKCLDNLPEHLKRAFIVHGGTLTSLYEYIPRMRNSDIENSSQILQPLLAAKMKYTTLISLSGHLFDQFLINEALDIIEAAGGSFHLVKCQVGQSTDALSYSELEIGADDKAVLHKIIDSLTALANPREGHVDSKDNIISLKVGRLKGTCPEKENEIKSEAIVLILGAGRVCRPAVEFLTSIGRGSSRKWLKSYVTDESREITSIRVIVASLFLKDAEEITEGIPNATAVQLDIVKKENLYNYISQVDVVISLLPPSCHSIIASACIKFRKHLVTASYVDDSMSNLDELAKDSGITILCEMGLDPGIDHMMAMKMINQAHVRGGKIKSFTSYCGGLPSPDAANNPLAYKFSWSPAGAIRAGRNPATYKYNGEIVHVDGEFVTSTIPLCPYCNIPHRFYMFGISLGTSFMILLRGCRYRIFQLFALECLPNRNSLVYGELYGIENEASAIFRGTLRYEGFGEIMGTLARIGFFNSEANPILQNETRPTYKTFLLALLGCHAEDSAESIVGEKLIADQIIALGLCTKRETAVKAAKTIVSRSRSRFL
;
A
#
# COMPACT_ATOMS: atom_id res chain seq x y z
N MET A 1 -1.55 -17.15 21.47
CA MET A 1 -1.87 -16.12 22.49
C MET A 1 -2.65 -16.86 23.56
N TYR A 2 -2.20 -16.88 24.82
CA TYR A 2 -2.78 -17.74 25.87
C TYR A 2 -3.03 -16.96 27.16
N TRP A 3 -4.11 -17.26 27.85
CA TRP A 3 -4.52 -16.76 29.16
C TRP A 3 -3.87 -17.60 30.27
N GLU A 4 -3.31 -16.95 31.27
CA GLU A 4 -2.71 -17.61 32.44
C GLU A 4 -3.51 -17.31 33.71
N ARG A 5 -3.58 -18.29 34.62
CA ARG A 5 -4.35 -18.23 35.88
C ARG A 5 -3.98 -17.06 36.82
N ARG A 6 -2.79 -16.47 36.68
CA ARG A 6 -2.37 -15.30 37.46
C ARG A 6 -3.13 -14.02 37.07
N PHE A 7 -3.76 -14.00 35.90
CA PHE A 7 -4.58 -12.88 35.43
C PHE A 7 -6.06 -13.15 35.72
N PRO A 8 -6.85 -12.11 36.07
CA PRO A 8 -8.27 -12.29 36.32
C PRO A 8 -9.00 -12.77 35.06
N ARG A 9 -10.09 -13.52 35.27
CA ARG A 9 -11.01 -13.89 34.19
C ARG A 9 -11.74 -12.64 33.69
N LEU A 10 -11.95 -12.56 32.38
CA LEU A 10 -12.67 -11.46 31.75
C LEU A 10 -14.17 -11.55 32.04
N LEU A 11 -14.72 -12.76 32.05
CA LEU A 11 -16.12 -12.99 32.39
C LEU A 11 -16.31 -14.36 33.05
N THR A 12 -16.83 -14.34 34.28
CA THR A 12 -17.23 -15.56 35.00
C THR A 12 -18.66 -15.95 34.66
N THR A 13 -19.01 -17.22 34.87
CA THR A 13 -20.38 -17.72 34.68
C THR A 13 -21.37 -16.94 35.57
N THR A 14 -20.99 -16.67 36.82
CA THR A 14 -21.81 -15.92 37.78
C THR A 14 -22.04 -14.47 37.34
N GLN A 15 -21.02 -13.82 36.79
CA GLN A 15 -21.15 -12.48 36.23
C GLN A 15 -22.07 -12.47 35.00
N LEU A 16 -21.98 -13.49 34.14
CA LEU A 16 -22.89 -13.61 33.00
C LEU A 16 -24.36 -13.80 33.44
N GLN A 17 -24.62 -14.63 34.46
CA GLN A 17 -25.96 -14.82 35.03
C GLN A 17 -26.54 -13.53 35.63
N ASP A 18 -25.70 -12.75 36.34
CA ASP A 18 -26.12 -11.47 36.91
C ASP A 18 -26.40 -10.43 35.82
N LEU A 19 -25.58 -10.41 34.77
CA LEU A 19 -25.81 -9.58 33.60
C LEU A 19 -27.15 -9.93 32.93
N LEU A 20 -27.44 -11.21 32.71
CA LEU A 20 -28.70 -11.61 32.07
C LEU A 20 -29.93 -11.27 32.91
N ARG A 21 -29.87 -11.46 34.23
CA ARG A 21 -30.93 -11.04 35.16
C ARG A 21 -31.18 -9.53 35.13
N LYS A 22 -30.15 -8.73 34.87
CA LYS A 22 -30.23 -7.27 34.75
C LYS A 22 -30.59 -6.79 33.33
N GLY A 23 -30.83 -7.70 32.39
CA GLY A 23 -31.14 -7.40 30.98
C GLY A 23 -29.88 -7.22 30.13
N CYS A 24 -29.10 -8.29 29.94
CA CYS A 24 -27.87 -8.25 29.15
C CYS A 24 -28.13 -8.21 27.64
N PRO A 25 -27.52 -7.27 26.89
CA PRO A 25 -27.56 -7.27 25.43
C PRO A 25 -26.51 -8.19 24.77
N LEU A 26 -25.75 -8.96 25.55
CA LEU A 26 -24.67 -9.81 25.04
C LEU A 26 -25.25 -11.05 24.35
N VAL A 27 -25.19 -11.07 23.02
CA VAL A 27 -25.72 -12.18 22.20
C VAL A 27 -24.64 -13.19 21.86
N GLY A 28 -23.36 -12.80 21.85
CA GLY A 28 -22.27 -13.73 21.59
C GLY A 28 -20.88 -13.21 21.94
N ILE A 29 -19.95 -14.14 22.08
CA ILE A 29 -18.53 -13.94 22.42
C ILE A 29 -17.70 -14.82 21.48
N SER A 30 -16.69 -14.24 20.83
CA SER A 30 -15.67 -15.04 20.15
C SER A 30 -14.38 -15.01 20.97
N ASP A 31 -14.01 -16.15 21.55
CA ASP A 31 -12.76 -16.35 22.27
C ASP A 31 -11.67 -16.82 21.30
N ILE A 32 -10.82 -15.89 20.89
CA ILE A 32 -9.71 -16.12 19.96
C ILE A 32 -8.57 -16.88 20.64
N THR A 33 -8.45 -16.77 21.97
CA THR A 33 -7.42 -17.50 22.71
C THR A 33 -7.70 -19.00 22.73
N CYS A 34 -8.99 -19.37 22.61
CA CYS A 34 -9.46 -20.75 22.67
C CYS A 34 -9.04 -21.48 23.96
N ASP A 35 -8.76 -20.73 25.03
CA ASP A 35 -8.39 -21.28 26.32
C ASP A 35 -9.63 -21.82 27.03
N VAL A 36 -9.88 -23.12 26.89
CA VAL A 36 -11.03 -23.81 27.47
C VAL A 36 -11.10 -23.57 28.98
N GLY A 37 -12.18 -22.94 29.43
CA GLY A 37 -12.39 -22.58 30.83
C GLY A 37 -11.37 -21.56 31.37
N GLY A 38 -10.72 -20.79 30.49
CA GLY A 38 -9.72 -19.79 30.80
C GLY A 38 -10.31 -18.40 31.02
N SER A 39 -9.98 -17.46 30.12
CA SER A 39 -10.36 -16.05 30.25
C SER A 39 -11.88 -15.85 30.27
N ILE A 40 -12.63 -16.65 29.52
CA ILE A 40 -14.09 -16.76 29.54
C ILE A 40 -14.47 -18.11 30.16
N GLU A 41 -14.97 -18.08 31.40
CA GLU A 41 -15.11 -19.30 32.22
C GLU A 41 -16.06 -20.36 31.63
N PHE A 42 -17.12 -19.91 30.97
CA PHE A 42 -18.16 -20.78 30.41
C PHE A 42 -17.87 -21.24 28.98
N VAL A 43 -16.72 -20.86 28.39
CA VAL A 43 -16.26 -21.49 27.15
C VAL A 43 -15.58 -22.80 27.52
N LYS A 44 -16.37 -23.85 27.77
CA LYS A 44 -15.88 -25.18 28.16
C LYS A 44 -15.62 -26.12 26.98
N ARG A 45 -15.89 -25.67 25.75
CA ARG A 45 -15.73 -26.45 24.52
C ARG A 45 -15.20 -25.55 23.41
N THR A 46 -14.39 -26.13 22.55
CA THR A 46 -13.92 -25.47 21.32
C THR A 46 -14.96 -25.67 20.20
N THR A 47 -14.93 -24.80 19.21
CA THR A 47 -15.74 -24.85 17.98
C THR A 47 -14.84 -25.17 16.79
N SER A 48 -15.41 -25.60 15.66
CA SER A 48 -14.64 -25.88 14.43
C SER A 48 -14.98 -24.88 13.33
N ILE A 49 -14.20 -24.85 12.25
CA ILE A 49 -14.50 -23.99 11.10
C ILE A 49 -15.87 -24.33 10.48
N ASP A 50 -16.24 -25.61 10.42
CA ASP A 50 -17.51 -26.08 9.85
C ASP A 50 -18.71 -25.83 10.80
N SER A 51 -18.46 -25.72 12.11
CA SER A 51 -19.46 -25.40 13.13
C SER A 51 -18.90 -24.35 14.10
N PRO A 52 -18.84 -23.07 13.66
CA PRO A 52 -18.02 -22.04 14.29
C PRO A 52 -18.62 -21.43 15.56
N PHE A 53 -19.78 -21.89 16.00
CA PHE A 53 -20.43 -21.35 17.19
C PHE A 53 -21.17 -22.43 17.99
N ILE A 54 -21.36 -22.15 19.27
CA ILE A 54 -22.18 -22.91 20.20
C ILE A 54 -22.90 -21.92 21.13
N ARG A 55 -24.20 -22.05 21.35
CA ARG A 55 -24.92 -21.20 22.31
C ARG A 55 -24.83 -21.79 23.70
N TYR A 56 -24.36 -21.01 24.68
CA TYR A 56 -24.31 -21.37 26.09
C TYR A 56 -25.44 -20.67 26.85
N ASP A 57 -26.31 -21.44 27.51
CA ASP A 57 -27.32 -20.89 28.41
C ASP A 57 -26.81 -20.95 29.86
N PRO A 58 -26.55 -19.81 30.51
CA PRO A 58 -26.05 -19.79 31.88
C PRO A 58 -27.13 -20.05 32.94
N ASN A 59 -28.43 -20.07 32.61
CA ASN A 59 -29.49 -20.35 33.59
C ASN A 59 -29.49 -21.83 34.01
N ASP A 60 -29.33 -22.74 33.05
CA ASP A 60 -29.28 -24.19 33.27
C ASP A 60 -27.88 -24.80 32.98
N ASN A 61 -26.92 -23.96 32.59
CA ASN A 61 -25.55 -24.33 32.26
C ASN A 61 -25.47 -25.35 31.11
N SER A 62 -26.33 -25.19 30.10
CA SER A 62 -26.42 -26.05 28.93
C SER A 62 -25.79 -25.44 27.67
N TYR A 63 -25.54 -26.28 26.66
CA TYR A 63 -24.93 -25.88 25.38
C TYR A 63 -25.78 -26.38 24.22
N HIS A 64 -25.98 -25.53 23.22
CA HIS A 64 -26.80 -25.79 22.04
C HIS A 64 -26.03 -25.46 20.75
N HIS A 65 -26.31 -26.20 19.68
CA HIS A 65 -25.65 -26.02 18.38
C HIS A 65 -26.49 -25.17 17.40
N ASP A 66 -27.51 -24.49 17.92
CA ASP A 66 -28.36 -23.56 17.19
C ASP A 66 -28.09 -22.11 17.61
N MET A 67 -28.59 -21.16 16.82
CA MET A 67 -28.50 -19.73 17.11
C MET A 67 -29.80 -19.15 17.70
N VAL A 68 -30.78 -19.99 18.05
CA VAL A 68 -32.14 -19.57 18.39
C VAL A 68 -32.51 -20.08 19.78
N GLY A 69 -32.67 -19.16 20.73
CA GLY A 69 -33.00 -19.46 22.12
C GLY A 69 -32.29 -18.49 23.06
N ASP A 70 -32.50 -18.69 24.36
CA ASP A 70 -31.88 -17.87 25.40
C ASP A 70 -30.40 -18.23 25.61
N GLY A 71 -29.58 -17.30 26.11
CA GLY A 71 -28.14 -17.51 26.31
C GLY A 71 -27.23 -16.83 25.27
N VAL A 72 -25.93 -17.15 25.35
CA VAL A 72 -24.85 -16.43 24.64
C VAL A 72 -24.17 -17.35 23.63
N ILE A 73 -24.09 -16.91 22.37
CA ILE A 73 -23.39 -17.60 21.29
C ILE A 73 -21.87 -17.48 21.48
N CYS A 74 -21.20 -18.56 21.79
CA CYS A 74 -19.75 -18.66 21.95
C CYS A 74 -19.10 -19.18 20.66
N SER A 75 -17.97 -18.59 20.26
CA SER A 75 -17.13 -19.05 19.14
C SER A 75 -15.69 -19.15 19.65
N ALA A 76 -15.13 -20.35 19.67
CA ALA A 76 -13.77 -20.62 20.17
C ALA A 76 -13.10 -21.62 19.24
N VAL A 77 -12.76 -21.15 18.03
CA VAL A 77 -12.30 -22.03 16.95
C VAL A 77 -10.90 -22.54 17.23
N ASP A 78 -10.77 -23.86 17.41
CA ASP A 78 -9.53 -24.57 17.83
C ASP A 78 -8.39 -24.51 16.79
N ILE A 79 -8.65 -23.94 15.61
CA ILE A 79 -7.73 -23.96 14.46
C ILE A 79 -7.81 -22.61 13.71
N LEU A 80 -7.41 -21.52 14.37
CA LEU A 80 -7.04 -20.29 13.68
C LEU A 80 -5.57 -20.40 13.20
N PRO A 81 -5.21 -19.98 11.97
CA PRO A 81 -3.90 -20.26 11.35
C PRO A 81 -2.75 -19.42 11.92
N THR A 82 -2.53 -19.47 13.25
CA THR A 82 -1.47 -18.73 13.94
C THR A 82 -0.77 -19.57 15.02
N GLU A 83 -0.12 -20.66 14.62
CA GLU A 83 0.97 -21.27 15.40
C GLU A 83 2.28 -21.18 14.61
N PHE A 84 2.99 -20.05 14.74
CA PHE A 84 4.38 -19.91 14.27
C PHE A 84 5.29 -19.15 15.24
N ALA A 85 4.78 -18.60 16.35
CA ALA A 85 5.56 -17.66 17.17
C ALA A 85 6.49 -18.33 18.19
N ARG A 86 6.12 -19.45 18.83
CA ARG A 86 6.92 -20.00 19.93
C ARG A 86 8.12 -20.82 19.44
N GLU A 87 7.92 -21.67 18.46
CA GLU A 87 8.97 -22.58 17.96
C GLU A 87 10.06 -21.82 17.19
N ALA A 88 9.69 -20.81 16.41
CA ALA A 88 10.66 -19.94 15.73
C ALA A 88 11.47 -19.10 16.71
N SER A 89 10.86 -18.56 17.77
CA SER A 89 11.58 -17.83 18.81
C SER A 89 12.47 -18.74 19.66
N GLN A 90 12.02 -19.96 19.96
CA GLN A 90 12.83 -20.96 20.66
C GLN A 90 14.01 -21.38 19.79
N HIS A 91 13.76 -21.68 18.51
CA HIS A 91 14.80 -22.01 17.54
C HIS A 91 15.84 -20.88 17.46
N PHE A 92 15.40 -19.62 17.32
CA PHE A 92 16.30 -18.45 17.32
C PHE A 92 17.11 -18.33 18.63
N GLY A 93 16.47 -18.55 19.78
CA GLY A 93 17.13 -18.58 21.08
C GLY A 93 18.19 -19.68 21.19
N ASP A 94 17.93 -20.85 20.60
CA ASP A 94 18.85 -22.00 20.62
C ASP A 94 20.08 -21.78 19.71
N ILE A 95 19.98 -20.97 18.65
CA ILE A 95 21.12 -20.57 17.79
C ILE A 95 21.92 -19.39 18.36
N TYR A 96 21.37 -18.65 19.32
CA TYR A 96 22.00 -17.44 19.88
C TYR A 96 23.38 -17.68 20.56
N PRO A 97 23.61 -18.78 21.30
CA PRO A 97 24.94 -19.10 21.84
C PRO A 97 25.99 -19.34 20.75
N SER A 98 25.58 -19.91 19.60
CA SER A 98 26.45 -20.11 18.44
C SER A 98 26.83 -18.80 17.76
N LEU A 99 25.95 -17.79 17.82
CA LEU A 99 26.21 -16.43 17.33
C LEU A 99 27.16 -15.65 18.25
N LEU A 100 27.15 -15.88 19.56
CA LEU A 100 28.09 -15.27 20.52
C LEU A 100 29.56 -15.68 20.26
N ASN A 101 29.79 -16.88 19.71
CA ASN A 101 31.13 -17.31 19.30
C ASN A 101 31.67 -16.56 18.07
N LEU A 102 30.82 -15.85 17.32
CA LEU A 102 31.24 -15.02 16.17
C LEU A 102 32.15 -13.86 16.60
N SER A 103 32.04 -13.42 17.84
CA SER A 103 32.86 -12.35 18.45
C SER A 103 34.37 -12.64 18.45
N PHE A 104 34.77 -13.91 18.31
CA PHE A 104 36.15 -14.37 18.44
C PHE A 104 36.83 -14.72 17.10
N PHE A 105 36.11 -14.64 15.97
CA PHE A 105 36.67 -14.99 14.67
C PHE A 105 37.50 -13.83 14.08
N LYS A 106 38.80 -14.06 13.89
CA LYS A 106 39.71 -13.10 13.24
C LYS A 106 39.68 -13.14 11.71
N CYS A 107 39.18 -14.22 11.11
CA CYS A 107 39.18 -14.44 9.66
C CYS A 107 37.75 -14.72 9.16
N LEU A 108 37.28 -13.94 8.16
CA LEU A 108 35.93 -14.08 7.59
C LEU A 108 35.75 -15.34 6.76
N ASP A 109 36.81 -15.91 6.19
CA ASP A 109 36.70 -16.96 5.17
C ASP A 109 36.09 -18.27 5.69
N ASN A 110 36.21 -18.50 7.00
CA ASN A 110 35.71 -19.70 7.67
C ASN A 110 34.23 -19.60 8.10
N LEU A 111 33.54 -18.49 7.81
CA LEU A 111 32.13 -18.31 8.15
C LEU A 111 31.21 -18.84 7.04
N PRO A 112 30.00 -19.29 7.37
CA PRO A 112 28.94 -19.48 6.38
C PRO A 112 28.63 -18.17 5.64
N GLU A 113 28.39 -18.24 4.32
CA GLU A 113 28.18 -17.07 3.46
C GLU A 113 27.07 -16.13 3.93
N HIS A 114 25.99 -16.66 4.52
CA HIS A 114 24.90 -15.83 5.05
C HIS A 114 25.34 -14.99 6.25
N LEU A 115 26.28 -15.47 7.08
CA LEU A 115 26.86 -14.70 8.16
C LEU A 115 27.92 -13.72 7.63
N LYS A 116 28.74 -14.11 6.64
CA LYS A 116 29.71 -13.18 6.01
C LYS A 116 29.03 -11.92 5.47
N ARG A 117 27.87 -12.08 4.80
CA ARG A 117 27.07 -10.96 4.30
C ARG A 117 26.52 -10.04 5.39
N ALA A 118 26.33 -10.54 6.60
CA ALA A 118 25.83 -9.75 7.73
C ALA A 118 26.90 -8.83 8.36
N PHE A 119 28.19 -9.07 8.11
CA PHE A 119 29.28 -8.23 8.62
C PHE A 119 29.53 -7.03 7.71
N ILE A 120 29.17 -5.83 8.17
CA ILE A 120 29.37 -4.55 7.46
C ILE A 120 30.83 -4.08 7.55
N VAL A 121 31.47 -4.28 8.71
CA VAL A 121 32.85 -3.86 9.02
C VAL A 121 33.60 -5.03 9.68
N HIS A 122 34.83 -5.30 9.25
CA HIS A 122 35.74 -6.26 9.88
C HIS A 122 37.15 -5.71 9.98
N GLY A 123 37.82 -5.92 11.13
CA GLY A 123 39.21 -5.46 11.31
C GLY A 123 39.40 -3.94 11.18
N GLY A 124 38.34 -3.14 11.30
CA GLY A 124 38.36 -1.69 11.13
C GLY A 124 38.15 -1.20 9.69
N THR A 125 37.93 -2.08 8.72
CA THR A 125 37.62 -1.73 7.32
C THR A 125 36.25 -2.26 6.90
N LEU A 126 35.60 -1.59 5.95
CA LEU A 126 34.36 -2.08 5.36
C LEU A 126 34.63 -3.38 4.59
N THR A 127 33.71 -4.33 4.67
CA THR A 127 33.76 -5.53 3.83
C THR A 127 33.33 -5.18 2.40
N SER A 128 33.72 -5.98 1.41
CA SER A 128 33.59 -5.66 -0.02
C SER A 128 32.17 -5.29 -0.46
N LEU A 129 31.15 -5.92 0.11
CA LEU A 129 29.73 -5.64 -0.13
C LEU A 129 29.30 -4.22 0.30
N TYR A 130 30.04 -3.58 1.20
CA TYR A 130 29.69 -2.30 1.80
C TYR A 130 30.70 -1.18 1.48
N GLU A 131 31.67 -1.43 0.59
CA GLU A 131 32.63 -0.45 0.08
C GLU A 131 31.98 0.70 -0.71
N TYR A 132 30.67 0.62 -1.00
CA TYR A 132 29.90 1.72 -1.61
C TYR A 132 29.58 2.85 -0.60
N ILE A 133 29.65 2.60 0.70
CA ILE A 133 29.26 3.56 1.74
C ILE A 133 30.13 4.85 1.74
N PRO A 134 31.47 4.79 1.60
CA PRO A 134 32.30 6.00 1.47
C PRO A 134 32.00 6.78 0.19
N ARG A 135 31.67 6.09 -0.91
CA ARG A 135 31.28 6.72 -2.18
C ARG A 135 29.97 7.50 -2.05
N MET A 136 28.96 6.94 -1.38
CA MET A 136 27.72 7.68 -1.06
C MET A 136 27.97 8.91 -0.18
N ARG A 137 28.90 8.81 0.77
CA ARG A 137 29.22 9.93 1.67
C ARG A 137 29.95 11.07 0.97
N ASN A 138 30.75 10.76 -0.04
CA ASN A 138 31.46 11.76 -0.84
C ASN A 138 30.58 12.38 -1.92
N SER A 139 29.55 11.67 -2.42
CA SER A 139 28.60 12.22 -3.41
C SER A 139 27.69 13.34 -2.88
N ASP A 140 27.54 13.48 -1.56
CA ASP A 140 26.82 14.61 -0.95
C ASP A 140 27.63 15.92 -0.97
N ILE A 141 28.96 15.86 -1.18
CA ILE A 141 29.86 17.03 -1.20
C ILE A 141 30.07 17.56 -2.64
N GLU A 142 29.92 16.72 -3.67
CA GLU A 142 30.16 17.11 -5.07
C GLU A 142 28.95 17.77 -5.77
N ASN A 143 27.77 17.78 -5.15
CA ASN A 143 26.55 18.40 -5.71
C ASN A 143 26.54 19.95 -5.74
N SER A 144 27.62 20.62 -5.34
CA SER A 144 27.73 22.09 -5.39
C SER A 144 28.71 22.66 -6.42
N SER A 145 29.33 21.85 -7.27
CA SER A 145 30.16 22.41 -8.36
C SER A 145 30.53 21.38 -9.42
N GLN A 146 29.77 21.32 -10.51
CA GLN A 146 30.24 21.49 -11.91
C GLN A 146 29.22 20.93 -12.91
N ILE A 147 28.61 21.85 -13.66
CA ILE A 147 28.10 21.60 -15.00
C ILE A 147 29.33 21.51 -15.93
N LEU A 148 29.62 20.36 -16.55
CA LEU A 148 30.01 20.26 -17.97
C LEU A 148 30.16 18.79 -18.46
N GLN A 149 29.43 18.51 -19.55
CA GLN A 149 29.67 17.55 -20.65
C GLN A 149 29.38 16.04 -20.53
N PRO A 150 28.67 15.46 -21.54
CA PRO A 150 28.42 14.02 -21.68
C PRO A 150 29.55 13.32 -22.45
N LEU A 151 30.17 12.31 -21.84
CA LEU A 151 31.13 11.43 -22.50
C LEU A 151 30.41 10.23 -23.14
N LEU A 152 30.20 10.38 -24.45
CA LEU A 152 30.04 9.40 -25.52
C LEU A 152 30.32 7.92 -25.16
N ALA A 153 29.30 7.07 -25.22
CA ALA A 153 29.47 5.66 -25.57
C ALA A 153 29.32 5.52 -27.09
N ALA A 154 30.43 5.34 -27.79
CA ALA A 154 30.45 5.17 -29.25
C ALA A 154 29.74 3.86 -29.65
N LYS A 155 28.67 3.98 -30.44
CA LYS A 155 27.93 2.85 -30.99
C LYS A 155 28.73 2.27 -32.17
N MET A 156 29.20 1.03 -32.06
CA MET A 156 29.99 0.34 -33.10
C MET A 156 29.19 0.17 -34.40
N LYS A 157 29.88 0.17 -35.55
CA LYS A 157 29.23 0.26 -36.88
C LYS A 157 28.38 -0.94 -37.30
N TYR A 158 28.76 -2.16 -36.90
CA TYR A 158 28.04 -3.38 -37.27
C TYR A 158 27.62 -4.11 -36.01
N THR A 159 26.31 -4.28 -35.79
CA THR A 159 25.78 -5.08 -34.68
C THR A 159 24.96 -6.27 -35.18
N THR A 160 24.93 -7.34 -34.40
CA THR A 160 24.10 -8.52 -34.64
C THR A 160 23.68 -9.13 -33.32
N LEU A 161 22.44 -9.63 -33.26
CA LEU A 161 21.95 -10.38 -32.11
C LEU A 161 22.23 -11.86 -32.32
N ILE A 162 22.89 -12.49 -31.35
CA ILE A 162 23.05 -13.93 -31.29
C ILE A 162 22.34 -14.50 -30.08
N SER A 163 21.81 -15.70 -30.23
CA SER A 163 21.25 -16.47 -29.13
C SER A 163 22.16 -17.65 -28.83
N LEU A 164 22.57 -17.77 -27.57
CA LEU A 164 23.31 -18.89 -27.01
C LEU A 164 22.35 -19.70 -26.13
N SER A 165 22.36 -21.02 -26.26
CA SER A 165 21.63 -21.91 -25.36
C SER A 165 22.45 -23.15 -25.03
N GLY A 166 22.50 -23.54 -23.76
CA GLY A 166 23.36 -24.61 -23.28
C GLY A 166 23.59 -24.59 -21.76
N HIS A 167 24.52 -25.39 -21.26
CA HIS A 167 25.01 -25.29 -19.86
C HIS A 167 25.95 -24.09 -19.69
N LEU A 168 25.44 -22.88 -20.01
CA LEU A 168 26.22 -21.66 -20.20
C LEU A 168 27.04 -21.26 -18.96
N PHE A 169 26.47 -21.45 -17.78
CA PHE A 169 27.08 -21.03 -16.51
C PHE A 169 27.79 -22.19 -15.81
N ASP A 170 27.17 -23.38 -15.78
CA ASP A 170 27.74 -24.54 -15.07
C ASP A 170 29.00 -25.09 -15.76
N GLN A 171 29.11 -24.94 -17.08
CA GLN A 171 30.30 -25.31 -17.85
C GLN A 171 31.15 -24.08 -18.26
N PHE A 172 30.85 -22.89 -17.72
CA PHE A 172 31.55 -21.62 -18.03
C PHE A 172 31.59 -21.22 -19.52
N LEU A 173 30.77 -21.84 -20.37
CA LEU A 173 30.72 -21.59 -21.81
C LEU A 173 30.33 -20.15 -22.16
N ILE A 174 29.60 -19.46 -21.27
CA ILE A 174 29.30 -18.04 -21.47
C ILE A 174 30.56 -17.19 -21.38
N ASN A 175 31.46 -17.49 -20.44
CA ASN A 175 32.70 -16.72 -20.30
C ASN A 175 33.60 -16.96 -21.51
N GLU A 176 33.74 -18.21 -21.95
CA GLU A 176 34.49 -18.51 -23.18
C GLU A 176 33.91 -17.81 -24.42
N ALA A 177 32.58 -17.76 -24.54
CA ALA A 177 31.93 -17.03 -25.62
C ALA A 177 32.21 -15.51 -25.55
N LEU A 178 32.17 -14.91 -24.37
CA LEU A 178 32.48 -13.49 -24.17
C LEU A 178 33.96 -13.18 -24.44
N ASP A 179 34.87 -14.05 -23.98
CA ASP A 179 36.31 -13.93 -24.21
C ASP A 179 36.65 -14.01 -25.71
N ILE A 180 35.97 -14.89 -26.47
CA ILE A 180 36.10 -14.96 -27.94
C ILE A 180 35.68 -13.64 -28.61
N ILE A 181 34.62 -12.99 -28.11
CA ILE A 181 34.13 -11.72 -28.65
C ILE A 181 35.16 -10.61 -28.38
N GLU A 182 35.63 -10.49 -27.13
CA GLU A 182 36.59 -9.46 -26.75
C GLU A 182 37.96 -9.65 -27.41
N ALA A 183 38.49 -10.88 -27.45
CA ALA A 183 39.78 -11.20 -28.06
C ALA A 183 39.80 -10.93 -29.57
N ALA A 184 38.64 -11.00 -30.23
CA ALA A 184 38.49 -10.63 -31.64
C ALA A 184 38.30 -9.11 -31.86
N GLY A 185 38.23 -8.31 -30.79
CA GLY A 185 38.00 -6.86 -30.85
C GLY A 185 36.53 -6.46 -31.00
N GLY A 186 35.60 -7.34 -30.65
CA GLY A 186 34.17 -7.05 -30.61
C GLY A 186 33.71 -6.52 -29.26
N SER A 187 32.59 -5.80 -29.25
CA SER A 187 31.83 -5.47 -28.04
C SER A 187 30.61 -6.37 -27.92
N PHE A 188 30.10 -6.55 -26.70
CA PHE A 188 28.83 -7.25 -26.49
C PHE A 188 27.95 -6.52 -25.49
N HIS A 189 26.64 -6.69 -25.63
CA HIS A 189 25.63 -6.23 -24.69
C HIS A 189 24.64 -7.37 -24.41
N LEU A 190 24.44 -7.69 -23.14
CA LEU A 190 23.51 -8.75 -22.73
C LEU A 190 22.07 -8.21 -22.82
N VAL A 191 21.31 -8.71 -23.78
CA VAL A 191 19.92 -8.28 -24.03
C VAL A 191 18.95 -9.06 -23.14
N LYS A 192 19.21 -10.35 -22.94
CA LYS A 192 18.37 -11.24 -22.14
C LYS A 192 19.19 -12.41 -21.65
N CYS A 193 19.01 -12.79 -20.39
CA CYS A 193 19.66 -13.96 -19.82
C CYS A 193 18.66 -14.71 -18.93
N GLN A 194 18.55 -16.01 -19.14
CA GLN A 194 17.76 -16.92 -18.33
C GLN A 194 18.67 -18.07 -17.89
N VAL A 195 18.99 -18.11 -16.60
CA VAL A 195 19.85 -19.13 -16.01
C VAL A 195 19.01 -20.35 -15.65
N GLY A 196 19.47 -21.53 -16.05
CA GLY A 196 18.89 -22.80 -15.66
C GLY A 196 18.82 -22.93 -14.13
N GLN A 197 17.72 -23.46 -13.61
CA GLN A 197 17.49 -23.53 -12.15
C GLN A 197 18.19 -24.74 -11.49
N SER A 198 18.99 -25.50 -12.24
CA SER A 198 19.76 -26.66 -11.79
C SER A 198 20.90 -26.97 -12.77
N THR A 199 21.87 -27.76 -12.34
CA THR A 199 23.02 -28.19 -13.18
C THR A 199 22.61 -28.94 -14.45
N ASP A 200 21.44 -29.59 -14.44
CA ASP A 200 20.89 -30.32 -15.59
C ASP A 200 19.98 -29.45 -16.48
N ALA A 201 19.71 -28.19 -16.09
CA ALA A 201 18.80 -27.31 -16.81
C ALA A 201 19.56 -26.39 -17.77
N LEU A 202 19.10 -26.33 -19.02
CA LEU A 202 19.70 -25.46 -20.04
C LEU A 202 19.49 -23.98 -19.69
N SER A 203 20.57 -23.21 -19.84
CA SER A 203 20.58 -21.76 -19.75
C SER A 203 20.47 -21.13 -21.14
N TYR A 204 19.93 -19.92 -21.20
CA TYR A 204 19.67 -19.19 -22.44
C TYR A 204 20.16 -17.75 -22.31
N SER A 205 20.90 -17.26 -23.31
CA SER A 205 21.43 -15.90 -23.33
C SER A 205 21.31 -15.30 -24.73
N GLU A 206 20.82 -14.07 -24.82
CA GLU A 206 20.83 -13.25 -26.04
C GLU A 206 21.87 -12.14 -25.88
N LEU A 207 22.86 -12.13 -26.78
CA LEU A 207 23.95 -11.17 -26.81
C LEU A 207 23.85 -10.35 -28.09
N GLU A 208 23.78 -9.02 -27.97
CA GLU A 208 24.05 -8.11 -29.08
C GLU A 208 25.55 -7.92 -29.20
N ILE A 209 26.15 -8.37 -30.30
CA ILE A 209 27.58 -8.26 -30.58
C ILE A 209 27.81 -7.12 -31.57
N GLY A 210 28.74 -6.23 -31.26
CA GLY A 210 29.20 -5.14 -32.10
C GLY A 210 30.64 -5.31 -32.58
N ALA A 211 30.95 -4.85 -33.80
CA ALA A 211 32.32 -4.69 -34.27
C ALA A 211 32.42 -3.52 -35.27
N ASP A 212 33.62 -2.95 -35.41
CA ASP A 212 33.87 -1.85 -36.34
C ASP A 212 34.02 -2.32 -37.81
N ASP A 213 34.36 -3.58 -38.01
CA ASP A 213 34.56 -4.20 -39.33
C ASP A 213 33.68 -5.47 -39.48
N LYS A 214 33.10 -5.63 -40.67
CA LYS A 214 32.22 -6.75 -41.01
C LYS A 214 32.95 -8.11 -41.03
N ALA A 215 34.21 -8.14 -41.43
CA ALA A 215 35.06 -9.33 -41.38
C ALA A 215 35.38 -9.75 -39.94
N VAL A 216 35.55 -8.79 -39.03
CA VAL A 216 35.70 -9.06 -37.59
C VAL A 216 34.41 -9.63 -37.01
N LEU A 217 33.26 -9.03 -37.31
CA LEU A 217 31.96 -9.55 -36.89
C LEU A 217 31.70 -10.98 -37.41
N HIS A 218 32.05 -11.26 -38.67
CA HIS A 218 31.97 -12.61 -39.23
C HIS A 218 32.89 -13.60 -38.52
N LYS A 219 34.15 -13.21 -38.25
CA LYS A 219 35.12 -14.04 -37.51
C LYS A 219 34.64 -14.38 -36.10
N ILE A 220 34.05 -13.42 -35.38
CA ILE A 220 33.46 -13.64 -34.06
C ILE A 220 32.38 -14.71 -34.14
N ILE A 221 31.47 -14.59 -35.09
CA ILE A 221 30.35 -15.53 -35.19
C ILE A 221 30.84 -16.92 -35.63
N ASP A 222 31.82 -17.01 -36.53
CA ASP A 222 32.39 -18.29 -36.95
C ASP A 222 33.09 -19.01 -35.76
N SER A 223 33.82 -18.26 -34.92
CA SER A 223 34.43 -18.80 -33.69
C SER A 223 33.39 -19.28 -32.67
N LEU A 224 32.31 -18.52 -32.46
CA LEU A 224 31.21 -18.93 -31.56
C LEU A 224 30.45 -20.15 -32.11
N THR A 225 30.36 -20.28 -33.44
CA THR A 225 29.75 -21.44 -34.10
C THR A 225 30.65 -22.68 -34.00
N ALA A 226 31.98 -22.50 -34.00
CA ALA A 226 32.95 -23.58 -33.77
C ALA A 226 32.95 -24.07 -32.31
N LEU A 227 32.78 -23.16 -31.34
CA LEU A 227 32.58 -23.52 -29.93
C LEU A 227 31.33 -24.41 -29.74
N ALA A 228 30.29 -24.16 -30.53
CA ALA A 228 29.07 -24.95 -30.56
C ALA A 228 29.19 -26.32 -31.25
N ASN A 229 30.17 -26.51 -32.14
CA ASN A 229 30.34 -27.74 -32.92
C ASN A 229 31.84 -28.11 -33.04
N PRO A 230 32.46 -28.69 -31.99
CA PRO A 230 33.84 -29.15 -32.07
C PRO A 230 33.95 -30.26 -33.14
N ARG A 231 34.86 -30.09 -34.11
CA ARG A 231 35.04 -31.04 -35.22
C ARG A 231 35.46 -32.42 -34.67
N GLU A 232 34.77 -33.47 -35.14
CA GLU A 232 35.05 -34.87 -34.82
C GLU A 232 36.51 -35.25 -35.09
N GLY A 233 37.21 -35.69 -34.05
CA GLY A 233 38.59 -36.17 -34.13
C GLY A 233 39.07 -36.83 -32.84
N HIS A 234 38.79 -38.15 -32.73
CA HIS A 234 39.40 -39.16 -31.86
C HIS A 234 39.15 -39.21 -30.32
N VAL A 235 38.35 -40.23 -29.96
CA VAL A 235 38.49 -41.30 -28.93
C VAL A 235 38.33 -40.99 -27.42
N ASP A 236 37.28 -41.63 -26.88
CA ASP A 236 37.00 -42.12 -25.51
C ASP A 236 37.32 -41.23 -24.30
N SER A 237 36.26 -40.65 -23.74
CA SER A 237 35.82 -40.98 -22.38
C SER A 237 34.39 -40.46 -22.18
N LYS A 238 33.57 -41.19 -21.42
CA LYS A 238 32.28 -40.72 -20.95
C LYS A 238 32.52 -39.46 -20.11
N ASP A 239 32.25 -38.28 -20.67
CA ASP A 239 31.71 -37.08 -20.00
C ASP A 239 31.82 -35.86 -20.94
N ASN A 240 30.83 -34.97 -20.85
CA ASN A 240 30.70 -33.66 -21.53
C ASN A 240 30.34 -33.66 -23.03
N ILE A 241 29.07 -33.94 -23.33
CA ILE A 241 28.42 -33.38 -24.52
C ILE A 241 28.20 -31.89 -24.26
N ILE A 242 29.06 -31.02 -24.79
CA ILE A 242 28.87 -29.57 -24.77
C ILE A 242 27.71 -29.24 -25.72
N SER A 243 26.57 -28.82 -25.16
CA SER A 243 25.40 -28.42 -25.97
C SER A 243 25.32 -26.90 -26.02
N LEU A 244 26.03 -26.24 -26.94
CA LEU A 244 25.85 -24.82 -27.22
C LEU A 244 25.15 -24.68 -28.58
N LYS A 245 23.97 -24.08 -28.67
CA LYS A 245 23.33 -23.74 -29.96
C LYS A 245 23.39 -22.24 -30.19
N VAL A 246 23.96 -21.84 -31.33
CA VAL A 246 24.03 -20.44 -31.79
C VAL A 246 22.96 -20.21 -32.86
N GLY A 247 21.97 -19.36 -32.57
CA GLY A 247 20.96 -18.93 -33.56
C GLY A 247 21.26 -17.52 -34.10
N ARG A 248 21.29 -17.35 -35.43
CA ARG A 248 21.27 -16.03 -36.10
C ARG A 248 19.84 -15.67 -36.48
N LEU A 249 19.31 -14.57 -35.96
CA LEU A 249 18.04 -14.01 -36.41
C LEU A 249 18.28 -13.04 -37.58
N LYS A 250 17.79 -13.39 -38.78
CA LYS A 250 17.56 -12.45 -39.89
C LYS A 250 16.06 -12.29 -40.11
N GLY A 251 15.66 -11.05 -40.41
CA GLY A 251 14.29 -10.58 -40.29
C GLY A 251 13.25 -11.15 -41.26
N THR A 252 12.00 -10.89 -40.83
CA THR A 252 10.69 -10.86 -41.51
C THR A 252 9.94 -12.16 -41.84
N CYS A 253 8.71 -12.17 -41.28
CA CYS A 253 7.44 -12.81 -41.64
C CYS A 253 7.15 -14.28 -41.25
N PRO A 254 5.87 -14.59 -40.91
CA PRO A 254 5.52 -15.55 -39.88
C PRO A 254 4.97 -16.86 -40.43
N GLU A 255 5.19 -17.95 -39.71
CA GLU A 255 4.39 -19.16 -39.84
C GLU A 255 3.89 -19.60 -38.46
N LYS A 256 2.60 -19.96 -38.45
CA LYS A 256 1.77 -20.33 -37.30
C LYS A 256 2.16 -21.72 -36.78
N GLU A 257 2.01 -21.94 -35.47
CA GLU A 257 1.03 -22.89 -34.92
C GLU A 257 0.91 -22.82 -33.38
N ASN A 258 -0.36 -22.64 -32.95
CA ASN A 258 -1.06 -23.20 -31.78
C ASN A 258 -0.61 -22.91 -30.34
N GLU A 259 -1.07 -21.77 -29.80
CA GLU A 259 -2.11 -21.66 -28.74
C GLU A 259 -2.26 -20.17 -28.40
N ILE A 260 -3.35 -19.51 -28.79
CA ILE A 260 -3.55 -18.08 -28.49
C ILE A 260 -3.94 -17.95 -27.02
N LYS A 261 -2.95 -17.84 -26.12
CA LYS A 261 -3.15 -17.32 -24.78
C LYS A 261 -3.40 -15.81 -24.89
N SER A 262 -4.62 -15.38 -24.55
CA SER A 262 -5.01 -13.97 -24.52
C SER A 262 -4.39 -13.30 -23.29
N GLU A 263 -3.23 -12.67 -23.45
CA GLU A 263 -2.58 -11.84 -22.43
C GLU A 263 -3.10 -10.40 -22.51
N ALA A 264 -3.61 -9.87 -21.39
CA ALA A 264 -4.02 -8.47 -21.27
C ALA A 264 -2.89 -7.63 -20.65
N ILE A 265 -2.67 -6.42 -21.17
CA ILE A 265 -1.63 -5.50 -20.70
C ILE A 265 -2.26 -4.30 -19.99
N VAL A 266 -1.85 -4.06 -18.75
CA VAL A 266 -2.35 -2.95 -17.92
C VAL A 266 -1.22 -1.97 -17.61
N LEU A 267 -1.45 -0.68 -17.86
CA LEU A 267 -0.54 0.40 -17.46
C LEU A 267 -1.03 1.05 -16.17
N ILE A 268 -0.25 0.99 -15.10
CA ILE A 268 -0.51 1.73 -13.87
C ILE A 268 0.36 2.98 -13.82
N LEU A 269 -0.28 4.14 -13.77
CA LEU A 269 0.38 5.44 -13.61
C LEU A 269 0.41 5.81 -12.12
N GLY A 270 1.61 5.90 -11.56
CA GLY A 270 1.87 6.25 -10.16
C GLY A 270 2.35 5.07 -9.32
N ALA A 271 3.53 5.21 -8.73
CA ALA A 271 4.15 4.22 -7.84
C ALA A 271 3.89 4.51 -6.35
N GLY A 272 2.68 4.98 -6.02
CA GLY A 272 2.28 5.28 -4.64
C GLY A 272 1.96 4.02 -3.81
N ARG A 273 1.59 4.23 -2.54
CA ARG A 273 1.29 3.15 -1.56
C ARG A 273 0.20 2.16 -2.00
N VAL A 274 -0.76 2.62 -2.82
CA VAL A 274 -1.87 1.80 -3.32
C VAL A 274 -1.50 1.00 -4.57
N CYS A 275 -0.36 1.28 -5.19
CA CYS A 275 0.04 0.67 -6.45
C CYS A 275 0.44 -0.80 -6.28
N ARG A 276 1.31 -1.11 -5.31
CA ARG A 276 1.79 -2.48 -5.09
C ARG A 276 0.68 -3.52 -4.90
N PRO A 277 -0.33 -3.30 -4.02
CA PRO A 277 -1.44 -4.24 -3.90
C PRO A 277 -2.23 -4.44 -5.20
N ALA A 278 -2.37 -3.40 -6.03
CA ALA A 278 -3.03 -3.51 -7.33
C ALA A 278 -2.20 -4.35 -8.31
N VAL A 279 -0.88 -4.17 -8.34
CA VAL A 279 0.04 -4.96 -9.17
C VAL A 279 0.01 -6.43 -8.75
N GLU A 280 0.12 -6.72 -7.45
CA GLU A 280 0.07 -8.08 -6.90
C GLU A 280 -1.27 -8.77 -7.23
N PHE A 281 -2.38 -8.05 -7.07
CA PHE A 281 -3.70 -8.58 -7.41
C PHE A 281 -3.82 -8.90 -8.90
N LEU A 282 -3.50 -7.94 -9.78
CA LEU A 282 -3.63 -8.11 -11.23
C LEU A 282 -2.75 -9.24 -11.76
N THR A 283 -1.49 -9.31 -11.34
CA THR A 283 -0.54 -10.35 -11.77
C THR A 283 -0.88 -11.75 -11.21
N SER A 284 -1.69 -11.83 -10.15
CA SER A 284 -2.22 -13.10 -9.61
C SER A 284 -3.38 -13.69 -10.43
N ILE A 285 -4.02 -12.90 -11.28
CA ILE A 285 -5.13 -13.34 -12.13
C ILE A 285 -4.58 -14.31 -13.20
N GLY A 286 -5.13 -15.52 -13.23
CA GLY A 286 -4.70 -16.60 -14.14
C GLY A 286 -3.91 -17.73 -13.48
N ARG A 287 -3.36 -17.52 -12.28
CA ARG A 287 -2.75 -18.58 -11.45
C ARG A 287 -3.85 -19.39 -10.76
N GLY A 288 -3.71 -20.72 -10.72
CA GLY A 288 -4.79 -21.69 -10.45
C GLY A 288 -5.73 -21.47 -9.25
N SER A 289 -5.38 -20.62 -8.27
CA SER A 289 -6.24 -20.30 -7.11
C SER A 289 -7.26 -19.16 -7.37
N SER A 290 -7.01 -18.24 -8.31
CA SER A 290 -7.92 -17.10 -8.61
C SER A 290 -9.06 -17.43 -9.58
N ARG A 291 -9.04 -18.62 -10.19
CA ARG A 291 -10.04 -19.08 -11.18
C ARG A 291 -11.46 -19.24 -10.61
N LYS A 292 -11.62 -19.41 -9.29
CA LYS A 292 -12.93 -19.62 -8.66
C LYS A 292 -13.78 -18.34 -8.59
N TRP A 293 -13.18 -17.17 -8.43
CA TRP A 293 -13.91 -15.90 -8.30
C TRP A 293 -14.34 -15.35 -9.67
N LEU A 294 -13.47 -15.41 -10.68
CA LEU A 294 -13.77 -14.92 -12.04
C LEU A 294 -14.94 -15.69 -12.70
N LYS A 295 -15.04 -17.01 -12.49
CA LYS A 295 -16.09 -17.85 -13.09
C LYS A 295 -17.51 -17.53 -12.63
N SER A 296 -17.68 -16.77 -11.54
CA SER A 296 -19.00 -16.43 -11.02
C SER A 296 -19.66 -15.21 -11.68
N TYR A 297 -18.91 -14.42 -12.46
CA TYR A 297 -19.40 -13.15 -13.02
C TYR A 297 -19.20 -12.99 -14.54
N VAL A 298 -18.43 -13.86 -15.19
CA VAL A 298 -18.21 -13.80 -16.64
C VAL A 298 -19.19 -14.73 -17.35
N THR A 299 -20.19 -14.15 -18.01
CA THR A 299 -21.06 -14.86 -18.96
C THR A 299 -20.33 -15.09 -20.29
N ASP A 300 -20.63 -16.23 -20.90
CA ASP A 300 -20.07 -16.97 -22.06
C ASP A 300 -19.55 -16.23 -23.33
N GLU A 301 -19.33 -14.91 -23.34
CA GLU A 301 -18.94 -14.16 -24.56
C GLU A 301 -17.60 -13.41 -24.51
N SER A 302 -16.89 -13.36 -23.37
CA SER A 302 -15.57 -12.67 -23.31
C SER A 302 -14.41 -13.65 -23.46
N ARG A 303 -13.42 -13.29 -24.29
CA ARG A 303 -12.11 -13.98 -24.38
C ARG A 303 -11.60 -14.33 -22.98
N GLU A 304 -11.36 -15.61 -22.70
CA GLU A 304 -10.78 -16.03 -21.42
C GLU A 304 -9.37 -15.40 -21.28
N ILE A 305 -9.26 -14.33 -20.49
CA ILE A 305 -7.98 -13.71 -20.19
C ILE A 305 -7.18 -14.70 -19.34
N THR A 306 -6.09 -15.21 -19.90
CA THR A 306 -5.28 -16.27 -19.26
C THR A 306 -4.20 -15.72 -18.35
N SER A 307 -3.75 -14.48 -18.58
CA SER A 307 -2.72 -13.80 -17.80
C SER A 307 -2.82 -12.29 -17.97
N ILE A 308 -2.40 -11.55 -16.94
CA ILE A 308 -2.28 -10.09 -16.98
C ILE A 308 -0.82 -9.70 -16.79
N ARG A 309 -0.32 -8.85 -17.69
CA ARG A 309 0.96 -8.17 -17.58
C ARG A 309 0.74 -6.74 -17.12
N VAL A 310 1.50 -6.29 -16.14
CA VAL A 310 1.38 -4.95 -15.56
C VAL A 310 2.63 -4.12 -15.83
N ILE A 311 2.44 -2.91 -16.34
CA ILE A 311 3.50 -1.92 -16.50
C ILE A 311 3.28 -0.83 -15.45
N VAL A 312 4.21 -0.64 -14.52
CA VAL A 312 4.16 0.42 -13.51
C VAL A 312 5.00 1.59 -13.98
N ALA A 313 4.38 2.75 -14.14
CA ALA A 313 5.04 3.95 -14.61
C ALA A 313 5.07 5.04 -13.53
N SER A 314 6.26 5.61 -13.30
CA SER A 314 6.46 6.71 -12.34
C SER A 314 7.41 7.76 -12.92
N LEU A 315 7.37 8.98 -12.38
CA LEU A 315 8.31 10.05 -12.74
C LEU A 315 9.76 9.64 -12.42
N PHE A 316 9.94 8.90 -11.32
CA PHE A 316 11.21 8.32 -10.90
C PHE A 316 11.18 6.82 -11.12
N LEU A 317 12.13 6.30 -11.90
CA LEU A 317 12.22 4.87 -12.24
C LEU A 317 12.28 3.98 -10.99
N LYS A 318 13.10 4.39 -10.01
CA LYS A 318 13.33 3.66 -8.77
C LYS A 318 12.04 3.36 -8.01
N ASP A 319 11.12 4.32 -7.92
CA ASP A 319 9.84 4.13 -7.24
C ASP A 319 9.01 3.02 -7.92
N ALA A 320 9.02 2.98 -9.26
CA ALA A 320 8.33 1.93 -10.01
C ALA A 320 9.03 0.56 -9.83
N GLU A 321 10.36 0.53 -9.82
CA GLU A 321 11.16 -0.68 -9.58
C GLU A 321 10.85 -1.29 -8.21
N GLU A 322 10.86 -0.48 -7.14
CA GLU A 322 10.51 -0.90 -5.78
C GLU A 322 9.10 -1.49 -5.68
N ILE A 323 8.15 -0.97 -6.45
CA ILE A 323 6.78 -1.52 -6.50
C ILE A 323 6.77 -2.88 -7.20
N THR A 324 7.50 -3.04 -8.29
CA THR A 324 7.51 -4.29 -9.10
C THR A 324 8.45 -5.37 -8.57
N GLU A 325 9.33 -5.05 -7.62
CA GLU A 325 10.33 -5.96 -7.09
C GLU A 325 9.70 -7.24 -6.51
N GLY A 326 10.14 -8.39 -7.03
CA GLY A 326 9.65 -9.71 -6.64
C GLY A 326 8.27 -10.07 -7.20
N ILE A 327 7.65 -9.22 -8.02
CA ILE A 327 6.33 -9.48 -8.61
C ILE A 327 6.49 -9.94 -10.07
N PRO A 328 6.16 -11.21 -10.38
CA PRO A 328 6.22 -11.72 -11.75
C PRO A 328 5.17 -11.04 -12.63
N ASN A 329 5.45 -10.89 -13.92
CA ASN A 329 4.61 -10.20 -14.91
C ASN A 329 4.38 -8.71 -14.62
N ALA A 330 5.18 -8.10 -13.75
CA ALA A 330 5.22 -6.66 -13.55
C ALA A 330 6.53 -6.07 -14.10
N THR A 331 6.45 -4.92 -14.78
CA THR A 331 7.63 -4.21 -15.32
C THR A 331 7.58 -2.73 -14.96
N ALA A 332 8.69 -2.18 -14.47
CA ALA A 332 8.82 -0.77 -14.13
C ALA A 332 9.27 0.06 -15.35
N VAL A 333 8.71 1.27 -15.49
CA VAL A 333 9.13 2.24 -16.51
C VAL A 333 9.16 3.66 -15.95
N GLN A 334 10.06 4.48 -16.48
CA GLN A 334 10.07 5.92 -16.19
C GLN A 334 9.15 6.66 -17.16
N LEU A 335 8.20 7.44 -16.65
CA LEU A 335 7.25 8.20 -17.45
C LEU A 335 6.87 9.52 -16.79
N ASP A 336 7.04 10.60 -17.54
CA ASP A 336 6.49 11.92 -17.23
C ASP A 336 5.23 12.15 -18.07
N ILE A 337 4.08 12.27 -17.40
CA ILE A 337 2.78 12.46 -18.06
C ILE A 337 2.65 13.80 -18.80
N VAL A 338 3.51 14.78 -18.48
CA VAL A 338 3.52 16.08 -19.17
C VAL A 338 4.10 15.92 -20.58
N LYS A 339 4.99 14.94 -20.79
CA LYS A 339 5.58 14.62 -22.09
C LYS A 339 4.63 13.72 -22.89
N LYS A 340 3.74 14.36 -23.66
CA LYS A 340 2.67 13.70 -24.42
C LYS A 340 3.14 12.56 -25.32
N GLU A 341 4.30 12.66 -25.95
CA GLU A 341 4.82 11.64 -26.87
C GLU A 341 5.02 10.29 -26.16
N ASN A 342 5.69 10.30 -25.01
CA ASN A 342 5.94 9.08 -24.23
C ASN A 342 4.64 8.51 -23.65
N LEU A 343 3.76 9.38 -23.15
CA LEU A 343 2.44 8.98 -22.64
C LEU A 343 1.62 8.28 -23.72
N TYR A 344 1.59 8.84 -24.93
CA TYR A 344 0.88 8.27 -26.07
C TYR A 344 1.47 6.95 -26.53
N ASN A 345 2.81 6.84 -26.55
CA ASN A 345 3.49 5.61 -26.88
C ASN A 345 3.05 4.45 -25.97
N TYR A 346 3.11 4.64 -24.64
CA TYR A 346 2.70 3.60 -23.69
C TYR A 346 1.19 3.31 -23.73
N ILE A 347 0.34 4.34 -23.76
CA ILE A 347 -1.12 4.13 -23.79
C ILE A 347 -1.53 3.36 -25.05
N SER A 348 -0.91 3.62 -26.21
CA SER A 348 -1.24 2.91 -27.45
C SER A 348 -1.02 1.39 -27.38
N GLN A 349 -0.09 0.94 -26.54
CA GLN A 349 0.37 -0.45 -26.43
C GLN A 349 -0.35 -1.28 -25.35
N VAL A 350 -1.21 -0.67 -24.54
CA VAL A 350 -1.91 -1.35 -23.44
C VAL A 350 -3.41 -1.47 -23.71
N ASP A 351 -4.11 -2.29 -22.94
CA ASP A 351 -5.57 -2.46 -23.03
C ASP A 351 -6.31 -1.55 -22.05
N VAL A 352 -5.78 -1.44 -20.83
CA VAL A 352 -6.37 -0.66 -19.74
C VAL A 352 -5.30 0.20 -19.06
N VAL A 353 -5.66 1.44 -18.74
CA VAL A 353 -4.85 2.37 -17.95
C VAL A 353 -5.48 2.53 -16.57
N ILE A 354 -4.68 2.43 -15.51
CA ILE A 354 -5.07 2.73 -14.14
C ILE A 354 -4.32 3.97 -13.68
N SER A 355 -5.03 5.06 -13.37
CA SER A 355 -4.43 6.28 -12.84
C SER A 355 -4.54 6.32 -11.32
N LEU A 356 -3.39 6.18 -10.65
CA LEU A 356 -3.20 6.35 -9.20
C LEU A 356 -2.45 7.65 -8.87
N LEU A 357 -2.44 8.59 -9.82
CA LEU A 357 -1.86 9.92 -9.71
C LEU A 357 -2.84 10.92 -9.06
N PRO A 358 -2.39 12.13 -8.69
CA PRO A 358 -3.28 13.18 -8.20
C PRO A 358 -4.43 13.52 -9.17
N PRO A 359 -5.62 13.93 -8.68
CA PRO A 359 -6.78 14.21 -9.54
C PRO A 359 -6.54 15.19 -10.69
N SER A 360 -5.67 16.18 -10.48
CA SER A 360 -5.28 17.16 -11.50
C SER A 360 -4.65 16.56 -12.76
N CYS A 361 -4.19 15.31 -12.70
CA CYS A 361 -3.56 14.61 -13.81
C CYS A 361 -4.57 13.83 -14.68
N HIS A 362 -5.78 13.57 -14.17
CA HIS A 362 -6.71 12.61 -14.78
C HIS A 362 -7.24 13.07 -16.14
N SER A 363 -7.50 14.36 -16.33
CA SER A 363 -8.04 14.87 -17.61
C SER A 363 -7.08 14.65 -18.79
N ILE A 364 -5.78 14.83 -18.58
CA ILE A 364 -4.73 14.61 -19.60
C ILE A 364 -4.66 13.12 -19.97
N ILE A 365 -4.75 12.24 -18.96
CA ILE A 365 -4.70 10.79 -19.15
C ILE A 365 -5.98 10.30 -19.84
N ALA A 366 -7.15 10.76 -19.41
CA ALA A 366 -8.44 10.43 -20.01
C ALA A 366 -8.51 10.86 -21.48
N SER A 367 -8.04 12.07 -21.79
CA SER A 367 -7.95 12.56 -23.17
C SER A 367 -7.04 11.67 -24.03
N ALA A 368 -5.93 11.18 -23.49
CA ALA A 368 -5.05 10.24 -24.17
C ALA A 368 -5.72 8.86 -24.37
N CYS A 369 -6.43 8.36 -23.36
CA CYS A 369 -7.18 7.11 -23.43
C CYS A 369 -8.28 7.15 -24.50
N ILE A 370 -9.06 8.24 -24.55
CA ILE A 370 -10.07 8.48 -25.60
C ILE A 370 -9.44 8.44 -26.99
N LYS A 371 -8.31 9.14 -27.17
CA LYS A 371 -7.59 9.20 -28.46
C LYS A 371 -7.16 7.82 -28.97
N PHE A 372 -6.66 6.97 -28.07
CA PHE A 372 -6.19 5.62 -28.43
C PHE A 372 -7.23 4.52 -28.20
N ARG A 373 -8.46 4.89 -27.85
CA ARG A 373 -9.56 3.99 -27.52
C ARG A 373 -9.20 2.95 -26.45
N LYS A 374 -8.59 3.41 -25.35
CA LYS A 374 -8.19 2.57 -24.21
C LYS A 374 -9.08 2.84 -23.01
N HIS A 375 -9.33 1.81 -22.21
CA HIS A 375 -10.12 1.96 -20.99
C HIS A 375 -9.31 2.64 -19.88
N LEU A 376 -9.99 3.37 -19.01
CA LEU A 376 -9.37 4.07 -17.88
C LEU A 376 -10.06 3.70 -16.57
N VAL A 377 -9.26 3.46 -15.53
CA VAL A 377 -9.75 3.30 -14.15
C VAL A 377 -9.05 4.32 -13.24
N THR A 378 -9.80 4.99 -12.37
CA THR A 378 -9.25 5.92 -11.37
C THR A 378 -9.88 5.68 -9.99
N ALA A 379 -9.12 5.99 -8.93
CA ALA A 379 -9.58 5.93 -7.54
C ALA A 379 -9.86 7.33 -6.95
N SER A 380 -10.34 8.26 -7.78
CA SER A 380 -10.58 9.66 -7.41
C SER A 380 -12.00 10.10 -7.77
N TYR A 381 -12.48 11.13 -7.08
CA TYR A 381 -13.72 11.83 -7.41
C TYR A 381 -13.73 12.34 -8.85
N VAL A 382 -14.90 12.37 -9.46
CA VAL A 382 -15.12 13.00 -10.77
C VAL A 382 -15.25 14.51 -10.59
N ASP A 383 -14.38 15.28 -11.25
CA ASP A 383 -14.48 16.74 -11.32
C ASP A 383 -15.05 17.21 -12.68
N ASP A 384 -15.33 18.51 -12.82
CA ASP A 384 -15.89 19.08 -14.04
C ASP A 384 -15.04 18.78 -15.28
N SER A 385 -13.71 18.72 -15.11
CA SER A 385 -12.79 18.43 -16.23
C SER A 385 -12.94 17.01 -16.74
N MET A 386 -13.22 16.05 -15.84
CA MET A 386 -13.52 14.66 -16.18
C MET A 386 -14.95 14.50 -16.71
N SER A 387 -15.94 15.13 -16.08
CA SER A 387 -17.35 15.08 -16.53
C SER A 387 -17.53 15.60 -17.95
N ASN A 388 -16.79 16.64 -18.35
CA ASN A 388 -16.83 17.20 -19.70
C ASN A 388 -16.33 16.23 -20.80
N LEU A 389 -15.69 15.12 -20.43
CA LEU A 389 -15.20 14.10 -21.37
C LEU A 389 -16.19 12.94 -21.60
N ASP A 390 -17.35 12.94 -20.93
CA ASP A 390 -18.32 11.84 -20.96
C ASP A 390 -18.81 11.51 -22.38
N GLU A 391 -19.28 12.51 -23.13
CA GLU A 391 -19.75 12.30 -24.51
C GLU A 391 -18.61 11.81 -25.44
N LEU A 392 -17.40 12.33 -25.28
CA LEU A 392 -16.23 11.87 -26.05
C LEU A 392 -15.84 10.42 -25.71
N ALA A 393 -15.99 10.01 -24.44
CA ALA A 393 -15.75 8.64 -24.01
C ALA A 393 -16.79 7.67 -24.58
N LYS A 394 -18.07 8.07 -24.58
CA LYS A 394 -19.18 7.32 -25.21
C LYS A 394 -18.95 7.16 -26.71
N ASP A 395 -18.66 8.25 -27.41
CA ASP A 395 -18.42 8.27 -28.86
C ASP A 395 -17.21 7.41 -29.26
N SER A 396 -16.18 7.34 -28.40
CA SER A 396 -15.00 6.51 -28.64
C SER A 396 -15.18 5.05 -28.22
N GLY A 397 -16.31 4.69 -27.60
CA GLY A 397 -16.65 3.34 -27.18
C GLY A 397 -15.79 2.81 -26.03
N ILE A 398 -15.25 3.69 -25.18
CA ILE A 398 -14.42 3.29 -24.05
C ILE A 398 -15.15 3.45 -22.72
N THR A 399 -14.87 2.54 -21.80
CA THR A 399 -15.23 2.70 -20.39
C THR A 399 -14.18 3.52 -19.64
N ILE A 400 -14.64 4.58 -18.95
CA ILE A 400 -13.88 5.30 -17.94
C ILE A 400 -14.56 5.07 -16.60
N LEU A 401 -13.90 4.33 -15.71
CA LEU A 401 -14.41 3.97 -14.40
C LEU A 401 -13.70 4.78 -13.32
N CYS A 402 -14.36 5.79 -12.79
CA CYS A 402 -13.83 6.62 -11.70
C CYS A 402 -14.30 6.12 -10.35
N GLU A 403 -13.81 6.74 -9.27
CA GLU A 403 -14.29 6.48 -7.90
C GLU A 403 -14.13 5.01 -7.47
N MET A 404 -13.09 4.31 -7.94
CA MET A 404 -12.83 2.90 -7.61
C MET A 404 -11.82 2.73 -6.46
N GLY A 405 -12.08 3.41 -5.35
CA GLY A 405 -11.26 3.36 -4.14
C GLY A 405 -12.01 2.87 -2.91
N LEU A 406 -11.57 3.34 -1.73
CA LEU A 406 -12.28 3.11 -0.46
C LEU A 406 -13.41 4.13 -0.28
N ASP A 407 -13.06 5.41 -0.36
CA ASP A 407 -13.93 6.58 -0.23
C ASP A 407 -13.29 7.68 -1.11
N PRO A 408 -13.72 7.84 -2.37
CA PRO A 408 -14.91 7.23 -2.98
C PRO A 408 -14.67 5.81 -3.55
N GLY A 409 -15.66 4.92 -3.40
CA GLY A 409 -15.74 3.61 -4.06
C GLY A 409 -16.51 2.55 -3.28
N ILE A 410 -15.85 1.83 -2.38
CA ILE A 410 -16.50 0.81 -1.52
C ILE A 410 -17.70 1.41 -0.79
N ASP A 411 -17.61 2.65 -0.34
CA ASP A 411 -18.71 3.36 0.30
C ASP A 411 -19.94 3.52 -0.63
N HIS A 412 -19.75 3.83 -1.92
CA HIS A 412 -20.84 3.87 -2.91
C HIS A 412 -21.45 2.49 -3.13
N MET A 413 -20.62 1.47 -3.31
CA MET A 413 -21.09 0.09 -3.54
C MET A 413 -21.92 -0.42 -2.36
N MET A 414 -21.46 -0.17 -1.14
CA MET A 414 -22.18 -0.56 0.08
C MET A 414 -23.47 0.27 0.27
N ALA A 415 -23.41 1.59 0.06
CA ALA A 415 -24.58 2.46 0.14
C ALA A 415 -25.67 2.00 -0.82
N MET A 416 -25.36 1.88 -2.12
CA MET A 416 -26.32 1.48 -3.14
C MET A 416 -26.86 0.08 -2.92
N LYS A 417 -26.04 -0.87 -2.45
CA LYS A 417 -26.52 -2.21 -2.09
C LYS A 417 -27.60 -2.13 -1.00
N MET A 418 -27.36 -1.38 0.07
CA MET A 418 -28.32 -1.24 1.18
C MET A 418 -29.60 -0.50 0.73
N ILE A 419 -29.44 0.57 -0.05
CA ILE A 419 -30.54 1.37 -0.59
C ILE A 419 -31.42 0.53 -1.51
N ASN A 420 -30.83 -0.14 -2.50
CA ASN A 420 -31.55 -1.01 -3.44
C ASN A 420 -32.27 -2.14 -2.70
N GLN A 421 -31.63 -2.77 -1.70
CA GLN A 421 -32.27 -3.81 -0.90
C GLN A 421 -33.47 -3.30 -0.10
N ALA A 422 -33.42 -2.05 0.39
CA ALA A 422 -34.55 -1.43 1.06
C ALA A 422 -35.68 -1.14 0.08
N HIS A 423 -35.38 -0.54 -1.07
CA HIS A 423 -36.37 -0.21 -2.10
C HIS A 423 -37.04 -1.44 -2.70
N VAL A 424 -36.28 -2.51 -2.98
CA VAL A 424 -36.82 -3.80 -3.48
C VAL A 424 -37.84 -4.40 -2.50
N ARG A 425 -37.71 -4.13 -1.20
CA ARG A 425 -38.64 -4.57 -0.15
C ARG A 425 -39.80 -3.58 0.07
N GLY A 426 -39.94 -2.54 -0.78
CA GLY A 426 -40.92 -1.48 -0.62
C GLY A 426 -40.62 -0.51 0.54
N GLY A 427 -39.41 -0.56 1.11
CA GLY A 427 -38.96 0.36 2.15
C GLY A 427 -38.54 1.72 1.58
N LYS A 428 -38.41 2.72 2.45
CA LYS A 428 -37.90 4.06 2.15
C LYS A 428 -36.71 4.40 3.03
N ILE A 429 -35.73 5.11 2.49
CA ILE A 429 -34.57 5.60 3.25
C ILE A 429 -34.96 6.88 3.98
N LYS A 430 -35.14 6.80 5.31
CA LYS A 430 -35.41 7.98 6.14
C LYS A 430 -34.16 8.81 6.44
N SER A 431 -33.02 8.15 6.56
CA SER A 431 -31.75 8.77 6.94
C SER A 431 -30.60 8.01 6.30
N PHE A 432 -29.67 8.72 5.69
CA PHE A 432 -28.40 8.21 5.21
C PHE A 432 -27.26 8.88 5.96
N THR A 433 -26.37 8.06 6.51
CA THR A 433 -25.20 8.53 7.27
C THR A 433 -24.03 7.60 6.98
N SER A 434 -22.94 8.16 6.48
CA SER A 434 -21.72 7.41 6.17
C SER A 434 -20.51 8.05 6.86
N TYR A 435 -19.71 7.23 7.53
CA TYR A 435 -18.48 7.67 8.21
C TYR A 435 -17.31 6.82 7.73
N CYS A 436 -16.21 7.46 7.34
CA CYS A 436 -14.98 6.78 6.93
C CYS A 436 -13.74 7.43 7.58
N GLY A 437 -12.72 6.64 7.90
CA GLY A 437 -11.47 7.17 8.43
C GLY A 437 -10.32 6.18 8.33
N GLY A 438 -9.23 6.57 7.65
CA GLY A 438 -7.96 5.87 7.72
C GLY A 438 -7.15 6.36 8.92
N LEU A 439 -7.15 5.57 10.00
CA LEU A 439 -6.52 5.92 11.29
C LEU A 439 -5.46 4.88 11.66
N PRO A 440 -4.42 5.26 12.43
CA PRO A 440 -3.55 4.26 13.04
C PRO A 440 -4.34 3.37 14.01
N SER A 441 -3.86 2.14 14.22
CA SER A 441 -4.36 1.32 15.33
C SER A 441 -4.20 2.06 16.66
N PRO A 442 -5.00 1.75 17.70
CA PRO A 442 -4.88 2.41 18.99
C PRO A 442 -3.45 2.40 19.55
N ASP A 443 -2.73 1.28 19.45
CA ASP A 443 -1.33 1.17 19.89
C ASP A 443 -0.37 2.07 19.09
N ALA A 444 -0.68 2.29 17.81
CA ALA A 444 0.10 3.15 16.93
C ALA A 444 -0.33 4.63 16.98
N ALA A 445 -1.41 4.97 17.67
CA ALA A 445 -1.92 6.34 17.86
C ALA A 445 -1.16 7.09 18.97
N ASN A 446 0.15 6.86 19.05
CA ASN A 446 1.03 7.26 20.15
C ASN A 446 1.70 8.63 19.95
N ASN A 447 1.04 9.55 19.24
CA ASN A 447 1.52 10.91 19.02
C ASN A 447 0.43 11.94 19.40
N PRO A 448 0.77 13.23 19.59
CA PRO A 448 -0.18 14.24 20.03
C PRO A 448 -1.44 14.41 19.16
N LEU A 449 -1.35 14.12 17.85
CA LEU A 449 -2.48 14.17 16.93
C LEU A 449 -3.28 12.86 16.88
N ALA A 450 -2.78 11.79 17.53
CA ALA A 450 -3.25 10.42 17.36
C ALA A 450 -3.41 10.01 15.88
N TYR A 451 -2.64 10.62 14.97
CA TYR A 451 -2.77 10.46 13.53
C TYR A 451 -1.42 10.20 12.87
N LYS A 452 -1.41 9.40 11.81
CA LYS A 452 -0.22 9.16 10.97
C LYS A 452 -0.65 9.30 9.51
N PHE A 453 0.13 10.05 8.74
CA PHE A 453 -0.20 10.31 7.34
C PHE A 453 -0.02 9.03 6.50
N SER A 454 -1.14 8.40 6.14
CA SER A 454 -1.18 7.26 5.22
C SER A 454 -1.21 7.68 3.74
N TRP A 455 -1.38 8.98 3.47
CA TRP A 455 -1.43 9.63 2.15
C TRP A 455 -0.89 11.07 2.26
N SER A 456 -0.97 11.87 1.18
CA SER A 456 -0.41 13.24 1.12
C SER A 456 -0.82 14.12 2.31
N PRO A 457 0.15 14.60 3.14
CA PRO A 457 -0.15 15.47 4.29
C PRO A 457 -0.84 16.78 3.89
N ALA A 458 -0.43 17.38 2.77
CA ALA A 458 -1.05 18.59 2.25
C ALA A 458 -2.53 18.37 1.89
N GLY A 459 -2.85 17.21 1.31
CA GLY A 459 -4.23 16.82 1.03
C GLY A 459 -5.03 16.62 2.30
N ALA A 460 -4.47 15.98 3.32
CA ALA A 460 -5.13 15.75 4.60
C ALA A 460 -5.43 17.05 5.35
N ILE A 461 -4.48 18.00 5.34
CA ILE A 461 -4.66 19.34 5.93
C ILE A 461 -5.74 20.12 5.16
N ARG A 462 -5.70 20.11 3.82
CA ARG A 462 -6.69 20.78 2.98
C ARG A 462 -8.09 20.22 3.20
N ALA A 463 -8.22 18.90 3.33
CA ALA A 463 -9.50 18.24 3.59
C ALA A 463 -10.17 18.76 4.88
N GLY A 464 -9.39 19.05 5.92
CA GLY A 464 -9.91 19.61 7.18
C GLY A 464 -10.40 21.06 7.09
N ARG A 465 -10.06 21.79 6.01
CA ARG A 465 -10.49 23.18 5.75
C ARG A 465 -11.67 23.30 4.79
N ASN A 466 -12.14 22.18 4.23
CA ASN A 466 -13.24 22.24 3.29
C ASN A 466 -14.54 22.62 4.04
N PRO A 467 -15.35 23.55 3.50
CA PRO A 467 -16.69 23.75 4.01
C PRO A 467 -17.49 22.46 3.84
N ALA A 468 -18.48 22.26 4.70
CA ALA A 468 -19.36 21.12 4.61
C ALA A 468 -20.82 21.55 4.51
N THR A 469 -21.61 20.76 3.80
CA THR A 469 -23.05 20.98 3.66
C THR A 469 -23.75 19.64 3.69
N TYR A 470 -24.77 19.50 4.53
CA TYR A 470 -25.48 18.23 4.70
C TYR A 470 -26.94 18.46 5.05
N LYS A 471 -27.77 17.43 4.88
CA LYS A 471 -29.19 17.48 5.26
C LYS A 471 -29.36 16.85 6.63
N TYR A 472 -30.08 17.50 7.54
CA TYR A 472 -30.38 16.97 8.86
C TYR A 472 -31.78 17.42 9.30
N ASN A 473 -32.62 16.46 9.68
CA ASN A 473 -34.03 16.67 10.05
C ASN A 473 -34.85 17.48 9.01
N GLY A 474 -34.54 17.33 7.73
CA GLY A 474 -35.19 18.01 6.62
C GLY A 474 -34.56 19.36 6.26
N GLU A 475 -33.69 19.91 7.12
CA GLU A 475 -33.03 21.19 6.91
C GLU A 475 -31.62 21.00 6.32
N ILE A 476 -31.19 21.97 5.52
CA ILE A 476 -29.82 22.03 5.01
C ILE A 476 -28.97 22.77 6.03
N VAL A 477 -27.91 22.10 6.51
CA VAL A 477 -26.93 22.68 7.43
C VAL A 477 -25.66 22.99 6.67
N HIS A 478 -25.17 24.22 6.81
CA HIS A 478 -23.89 24.67 6.28
C HIS A 478 -22.89 24.82 7.43
N VAL A 479 -21.67 24.35 7.21
CA VAL A 479 -20.54 24.46 8.12
C VAL A 479 -19.39 25.12 7.37
N ASP A 480 -18.93 26.27 7.89
CA ASP A 480 -17.88 27.05 7.26
C ASP A 480 -16.50 26.38 7.34
N GLY A 481 -15.62 26.74 6.41
CA GLY A 481 -14.28 26.15 6.22
C GLY A 481 -13.21 26.65 7.20
N GLU A 482 -13.56 27.32 8.30
CA GLU A 482 -12.62 27.58 9.39
C GLU A 482 -12.32 26.27 10.13
N PHE A 483 -11.35 25.52 9.61
CA PHE A 483 -10.84 24.22 10.08
C PHE A 483 -11.79 23.52 11.05
N VAL A 484 -12.71 22.70 10.51
CA VAL A 484 -13.94 22.27 11.18
C VAL A 484 -13.68 21.86 12.64
N THR A 485 -13.91 22.79 13.57
CA THR A 485 -13.76 22.58 15.02
C THR A 485 -15.08 22.19 15.67
N SER A 486 -16.19 22.46 14.98
CA SER A 486 -17.53 22.01 15.34
C SER A 486 -17.64 20.51 15.12
N THR A 487 -17.22 19.74 16.12
CA THR A 487 -17.53 18.32 16.21
C THR A 487 -19.04 18.16 16.25
N ILE A 488 -19.58 17.38 15.30
CA ILE A 488 -20.99 17.00 15.35
C ILE A 488 -21.07 15.75 16.23
N PRO A 489 -22.02 15.68 17.19
CA PRO A 489 -22.29 14.45 17.92
C PRO A 489 -22.49 13.29 16.94
N LEU A 490 -21.76 12.20 17.13
CA LEU A 490 -21.70 11.03 16.24
C LEU A 490 -23.05 10.32 15.98
N CYS A 491 -24.14 10.75 16.62
CA CYS A 491 -25.50 10.36 16.27
C CYS A 491 -26.54 11.17 17.09
N PRO A 492 -27.41 11.98 16.46
CA PRO A 492 -28.61 12.47 17.14
C PRO A 492 -29.76 11.44 17.15
N TYR A 493 -29.68 10.39 16.33
CA TYR A 493 -30.70 9.35 16.16
C TYR A 493 -30.59 8.17 17.15
N CYS A 494 -29.95 8.36 18.31
CA CYS A 494 -29.79 7.35 19.38
C CYS A 494 -31.12 6.81 19.99
N ASN A 495 -32.27 7.09 19.39
CA ASN A 495 -33.59 6.62 19.81
C ASN A 495 -34.24 5.58 18.89
N ILE A 496 -33.59 5.12 17.82
CA ILE A 496 -34.14 4.08 16.93
C ILE A 496 -33.20 2.86 16.84
N PRO A 497 -33.68 1.62 17.06
CA PRO A 497 -32.85 0.42 17.00
C PRO A 497 -32.53 0.05 15.54
N HIS A 498 -31.28 0.24 15.12
CA HIS A 498 -30.78 -0.27 13.83
C HIS A 498 -29.53 -1.13 14.00
N ARG A 499 -29.35 -2.09 13.07
CA ARG A 499 -28.20 -3.00 12.99
C ARG A 499 -27.01 -2.24 12.41
N PHE A 500 -25.86 -2.31 13.07
CA PHE A 500 -24.59 -1.77 12.59
C PHE A 500 -23.68 -2.91 12.13
N TYR A 501 -22.99 -2.72 11.01
CA TYR A 501 -21.91 -3.59 10.55
C TYR A 501 -20.61 -2.79 10.61
N MET A 502 -19.64 -3.23 11.42
CA MET A 502 -18.32 -2.61 11.50
C MET A 502 -17.26 -3.67 11.20
N PHE A 503 -16.39 -3.38 10.23
CA PHE A 503 -15.19 -4.16 9.93
C PHE A 503 -13.99 -3.43 10.52
N GLY A 504 -13.26 -4.06 11.44
CA GLY A 504 -12.02 -3.55 12.01
C GLY A 504 -10.91 -4.58 11.86
N ILE A 505 -9.81 -4.20 11.19
CA ILE A 505 -8.57 -4.98 11.17
C ILE A 505 -7.55 -4.16 11.98
N SER A 506 -7.19 -4.64 13.17
CA SER A 506 -6.08 -4.11 13.97
C SER A 506 -4.95 -5.13 13.97
N LEU A 507 -3.71 -4.67 13.82
CA LEU A 507 -2.51 -5.50 13.92
C LEU A 507 -2.49 -6.23 15.27
N GLY A 508 -2.71 -7.54 15.23
CA GLY A 508 -2.56 -8.45 16.37
C GLY A 508 -3.86 -8.97 17.00
N THR A 509 -5.04 -8.48 16.61
CA THR A 509 -6.31 -9.05 17.07
C THR A 509 -7.44 -8.73 16.08
N SER A 510 -8.09 -9.77 15.56
CA SER A 510 -9.24 -9.64 14.66
C SER A 510 -10.52 -9.93 15.44
N PHE A 511 -11.33 -8.93 15.73
CA PHE A 511 -12.63 -9.13 16.39
C PHE A 511 -13.78 -8.64 15.50
N MET A 512 -14.86 -9.43 15.46
CA MET A 512 -16.11 -9.04 14.82
C MET A 512 -17.20 -8.98 15.90
N ILE A 513 -17.76 -7.80 16.13
CA ILE A 513 -18.86 -7.60 17.08
C ILE A 513 -20.16 -7.50 16.29
N LEU A 514 -21.09 -8.45 16.51
CA LEU A 514 -22.44 -8.43 15.92
C LEU A 514 -23.44 -7.97 16.98
N LEU A 515 -24.06 -6.79 16.81
CA LEU A 515 -25.07 -6.27 17.76
C LEU A 515 -26.46 -6.24 17.12
N ARG A 516 -27.46 -6.81 17.83
CA ARG A 516 -28.87 -6.48 17.58
C ARG A 516 -29.21 -5.18 18.31
N GLY A 517 -30.00 -4.33 17.65
CA GLY A 517 -30.09 -2.90 17.98
C GLY A 517 -30.52 -2.59 19.41
N CYS A 518 -29.68 -1.84 20.14
CA CYS A 518 -30.01 -0.54 20.73
C CYS A 518 -28.78 0.08 21.46
N ARG A 519 -28.63 1.41 21.32
CA ARG A 519 -28.19 2.41 22.33
C ARG A 519 -26.80 2.46 22.98
N TYR A 520 -25.77 1.70 22.58
CA TYR A 520 -24.41 1.91 23.14
C TYR A 520 -23.31 2.17 22.10
N ARG A 521 -22.47 3.18 22.43
CA ARG A 521 -21.48 3.85 21.59
C ARG A 521 -20.29 2.93 21.23
N ILE A 522 -20.28 2.39 20.00
CA ILE A 522 -19.06 1.84 19.36
C ILE A 522 -17.89 2.85 19.47
N PHE A 523 -18.22 4.14 19.41
CA PHE A 523 -17.27 5.25 19.46
C PHE A 523 -16.58 5.48 20.81
N GLN A 524 -17.07 4.93 21.94
CA GLN A 524 -16.42 5.13 23.24
C GLN A 524 -15.18 4.25 23.44
N LEU A 525 -15.11 3.09 22.79
CA LEU A 525 -13.93 2.21 22.84
C LEU A 525 -12.73 2.78 22.06
N PHE A 526 -13.01 3.60 21.05
CA PHE A 526 -12.00 4.18 20.17
C PHE A 526 -11.79 5.68 20.37
N ALA A 527 -12.53 6.34 21.28
CA ALA A 527 -12.48 7.79 21.49
C ALA A 527 -12.42 8.56 20.16
N LEU A 528 -13.44 8.36 19.30
CA LEU A 528 -13.48 8.95 17.96
C LEU A 528 -14.30 10.25 17.96
N GLU A 529 -13.90 11.17 17.09
CA GLU A 529 -14.65 12.34 16.68
C GLU A 529 -15.01 12.26 15.19
N CYS A 530 -16.07 12.97 14.78
CA CYS A 530 -16.46 13.08 13.39
C CYS A 530 -16.38 14.53 12.91
N LEU A 531 -15.77 14.70 11.74
CA LEU A 531 -15.71 15.94 10.99
C LEU A 531 -16.59 15.82 9.73
N PRO A 532 -17.59 16.69 9.51
CA PRO A 532 -18.33 16.78 8.26
C PRO A 532 -17.44 16.77 7.01
N ASN A 533 -17.83 16.03 5.98
CA ASN A 533 -17.05 15.89 4.75
C ASN A 533 -17.75 16.53 3.55
N ARG A 534 -17.26 17.70 3.12
CA ARG A 534 -17.68 18.40 1.88
C ARG A 534 -19.22 18.50 1.77
N ASN A 535 -19.73 18.50 0.54
CA ASN A 535 -21.16 18.48 0.27
C ASN A 535 -21.69 17.04 0.29
N SER A 536 -22.59 16.74 1.22
CA SER A 536 -23.30 15.47 1.33
C SER A 536 -24.60 15.45 0.51
N LEU A 537 -25.13 16.60 0.09
CA LEU A 537 -26.43 16.68 -0.61
C LEU A 537 -26.41 15.99 -1.97
N VAL A 538 -25.28 16.05 -2.68
CA VAL A 538 -25.06 15.37 -3.97
C VAL A 538 -25.34 13.87 -3.90
N TYR A 539 -25.16 13.23 -2.74
CA TYR A 539 -25.48 11.81 -2.57
C TYR A 539 -26.97 11.51 -2.47
N GLY A 540 -27.78 12.53 -2.16
CA GLY A 540 -29.23 12.41 -2.22
C GLY A 540 -29.71 12.15 -3.63
N GLU A 541 -29.24 12.95 -4.57
CA GLU A 541 -29.54 12.79 -6.00
C GLU A 541 -28.88 11.53 -6.55
N LEU A 542 -27.57 11.35 -6.32
CA LEU A 542 -26.79 10.23 -6.84
C LEU A 542 -27.35 8.86 -6.44
N TYR A 543 -27.86 8.74 -5.21
CA TYR A 543 -28.45 7.49 -4.72
C TYR A 543 -29.97 7.41 -4.84
N GLY A 544 -30.62 8.44 -5.38
CA GLY A 544 -32.08 8.48 -5.52
C GLY A 544 -32.85 8.54 -4.20
N ILE A 545 -32.26 9.13 -3.15
CA ILE A 545 -32.84 9.24 -1.80
C ILE A 545 -33.16 10.67 -1.37
N GLU A 546 -32.90 11.67 -2.20
CA GLU A 546 -33.07 13.11 -1.88
C GLU A 546 -34.46 13.44 -1.33
N ASN A 547 -35.50 12.90 -1.98
CA ASN A 547 -36.90 13.18 -1.70
C ASN A 547 -37.47 12.37 -0.53
N GLU A 548 -36.78 11.31 -0.09
CA GLU A 548 -37.26 10.46 1.01
C GLU A 548 -36.45 10.60 2.30
N ALA A 549 -35.14 10.89 2.19
CA ALA A 549 -34.27 11.01 3.33
C ALA A 549 -34.40 12.41 3.97
N SER A 550 -34.76 12.45 5.24
CA SER A 550 -34.73 13.66 6.06
C SER A 550 -33.32 13.98 6.57
N ALA A 551 -32.39 13.04 6.48
CA ALA A 551 -30.98 13.28 6.79
C ALA A 551 -30.06 12.60 5.77
N ILE A 552 -29.05 13.34 5.29
CA ILE A 552 -28.05 12.88 4.34
C ILE A 552 -26.72 13.47 4.78
N PHE A 553 -25.86 12.61 5.34
CA PHE A 553 -24.62 13.02 5.97
C PHE A 553 -23.45 12.11 5.59
N ARG A 554 -22.31 12.70 5.24
CA ARG A 554 -21.02 12.02 5.14
C ARG A 554 -20.00 12.71 6.05
N GLY A 555 -19.22 11.91 6.76
CA GLY A 555 -18.25 12.40 7.73
C GLY A 555 -16.94 11.62 7.69
N THR A 556 -15.88 12.30 8.13
CA THR A 556 -14.55 11.75 8.32
C THR A 556 -14.32 11.46 9.80
N LEU A 557 -13.90 10.24 10.13
CA LEU A 557 -13.55 9.83 11.49
C LEU A 557 -12.10 10.21 11.82
N ARG A 558 -11.89 10.69 13.04
CA ARG A 558 -10.59 10.96 13.67
C ARG A 558 -10.62 10.52 15.13
N TYR A 559 -9.46 10.39 15.76
CA TYR A 559 -9.40 10.29 17.22
C TYR A 559 -9.70 11.66 17.84
N GLU A 560 -10.33 11.63 19.00
CA GLU A 560 -10.79 12.79 19.75
C GLU A 560 -9.64 13.78 20.02
N GLY A 561 -9.91 15.07 19.77
CA GLY A 561 -8.98 16.17 19.95
C GLY A 561 -8.19 16.54 18.70
N PHE A 562 -8.23 15.72 17.63
CA PHE A 562 -7.55 16.02 16.37
C PHE A 562 -8.02 17.35 15.78
N GLY A 563 -9.33 17.58 15.67
CA GLY A 563 -9.91 18.78 15.07
C GLY A 563 -9.55 20.05 15.84
N GLU A 564 -9.56 20.00 17.18
CA GLU A 564 -9.18 21.14 18.00
C GLU A 564 -7.70 21.50 17.88
N ILE A 565 -6.82 20.50 17.85
CA ILE A 565 -5.38 20.71 17.66
C ILE A 565 -5.12 21.31 16.28
N MET A 566 -5.68 20.71 15.24
CA MET A 566 -5.49 21.18 13.87
C MET A 566 -6.09 22.58 13.66
N GLY A 567 -7.25 22.89 14.24
CA GLY A 567 -7.82 24.23 14.23
C GLY A 567 -6.94 25.25 14.96
N THR A 568 -6.29 24.86 16.05
CA THR A 568 -5.31 25.71 16.75
C THR A 568 -4.08 25.97 15.89
N LEU A 569 -3.53 24.94 15.23
CA LEU A 569 -2.41 25.11 14.29
C LEU A 569 -2.77 26.00 13.10
N ALA A 570 -4.01 25.90 12.61
CA ALA A 570 -4.53 26.77 11.56
C ALA A 570 -4.55 28.24 12.00
N ARG A 571 -5.07 28.52 13.21
CA ARG A 571 -5.12 29.88 13.77
C ARG A 571 -3.74 30.47 14.08
N ILE A 572 -2.74 29.64 14.39
CA ILE A 572 -1.33 30.07 14.49
C ILE A 572 -0.77 30.49 13.12
N GLY A 573 -1.34 29.99 12.02
CA GLY A 573 -0.92 30.33 10.66
C GLY A 573 -0.10 29.25 9.95
N PHE A 574 0.05 28.05 10.52
CA PHE A 574 0.84 26.96 9.92
C PHE A 574 0.30 26.47 8.57
N PHE A 575 -0.99 26.69 8.30
CA PHE A 575 -1.66 26.21 7.10
C PHE A 575 -1.99 27.35 6.11
N ASN A 576 -1.41 28.53 6.29
CA ASN A 576 -1.57 29.61 5.31
C ASN A 576 -0.92 29.21 3.97
N SER A 577 -1.66 29.40 2.87
CA SER A 577 -1.18 29.14 1.51
C SER A 577 -0.44 30.34 0.92
N GLU A 578 -0.58 31.53 1.51
CA GLU A 578 0.15 32.72 1.08
C GLU A 578 1.63 32.62 1.45
N ALA A 579 2.49 33.13 0.57
CA ALA A 579 3.93 33.09 0.79
C ALA A 579 4.32 33.99 1.96
N ASN A 580 4.79 33.40 3.06
CA ASN A 580 5.24 34.15 4.22
C ASN A 580 6.55 34.91 3.90
N PRO A 581 6.64 36.24 4.14
CA PRO A 581 7.82 37.03 3.81
C PRO A 581 9.13 36.49 4.40
N ILE A 582 9.08 35.88 5.59
CA ILE A 582 10.26 35.33 6.29
C ILE A 582 10.83 34.12 5.52
N LEU A 583 10.01 33.42 4.74
CA LEU A 583 10.42 32.28 3.91
C LEU A 583 10.89 32.68 2.51
N GLN A 584 10.76 33.96 2.12
CA GLN A 584 11.16 34.46 0.80
C GLN A 584 12.62 34.95 0.76
N ASN A 585 13.26 35.13 1.91
CA ASN A 585 14.68 35.51 1.99
C ASN A 585 15.59 34.40 1.47
N GLU A 586 16.74 34.77 0.87
CA GLU A 586 17.75 33.81 0.38
C GLU A 586 18.21 32.83 1.48
N THR A 587 18.31 33.34 2.72
CA THR A 587 18.62 32.53 3.90
C THR A 587 17.33 32.11 4.60
N ARG A 588 17.03 30.81 4.57
CA ARG A 588 15.86 30.25 5.27
C ARG A 588 16.01 30.36 6.79
N PRO A 589 14.97 30.80 7.53
CA PRO A 589 15.02 30.88 8.99
C PRO A 589 15.08 29.49 9.62
N THR A 590 15.58 29.42 10.86
CA THR A 590 15.41 28.20 11.66
C THR A 590 13.94 27.98 12.01
N TYR A 591 13.53 26.73 12.26
CA TYR A 591 12.17 26.44 12.72
C TYR A 591 11.78 27.24 13.97
N LYS A 592 12.73 27.43 14.91
CA LYS A 592 12.53 28.26 16.11
C LYS A 592 12.20 29.70 15.73
N THR A 593 13.01 30.31 14.87
CA THR A 593 12.81 31.70 14.41
C THR A 593 11.46 31.87 13.70
N PHE A 594 11.11 30.93 12.82
CA PHE A 594 9.84 30.94 12.11
C PHE A 594 8.63 30.79 13.05
N LEU A 595 8.71 29.86 14.01
CA LEU A 595 7.68 29.65 15.02
C LEU A 595 7.47 30.88 15.91
N LEU A 596 8.55 31.52 16.38
CA LEU A 596 8.46 32.73 17.20
C LEU A 596 7.80 33.88 16.43
N ALA A 597 8.12 34.02 15.13
CA ALA A 597 7.48 35.00 14.28
C ALA A 597 5.97 34.73 14.09
N LEU A 598 5.55 33.47 13.90
CA LEU A 598 4.13 33.11 13.85
C LEU A 598 3.39 33.39 15.16
N LEU A 599 4.07 33.24 16.30
CA LEU A 599 3.53 33.50 17.63
C LEU A 599 3.66 34.96 18.08
N GLY A 600 4.15 35.86 17.22
CA GLY A 600 4.34 37.28 17.53
C GLY A 600 5.36 37.54 18.65
N CYS A 601 6.31 36.63 18.89
CA CYS A 601 7.35 36.79 19.89
C CYS A 601 8.62 37.41 19.28
N HIS A 602 9.19 38.43 19.93
CA HIS A 602 10.47 39.03 19.51
C HIS A 602 11.66 38.28 20.13
N ALA A 603 12.77 38.21 19.39
CA ALA A 603 13.95 37.43 19.78
C ALA A 603 14.64 37.93 21.07
N GLU A 604 14.43 39.20 21.44
CA GLU A 604 15.01 39.84 22.62
C GLU A 604 14.45 39.32 23.95
N ASP A 605 13.28 38.68 23.96
CA ASP A 605 12.64 38.14 25.17
C ASP A 605 13.14 36.73 25.57
N SER A 606 14.10 36.15 24.84
CA SER A 606 14.45 34.71 24.96
C SER A 606 15.95 34.41 25.03
N ALA A 607 16.72 35.28 25.67
CA ALA A 607 18.17 35.14 25.78
C ALA A 607 18.64 33.81 26.42
N GLU A 608 17.79 33.05 27.14
CA GLU A 608 18.30 31.90 27.90
C GLU A 608 17.41 30.64 28.05
N SER A 609 16.36 30.41 27.24
CA SER A 609 15.69 29.10 27.31
C SER A 609 15.26 28.49 25.99
N ILE A 610 15.37 27.16 25.93
CA ILE A 610 14.72 26.29 24.96
C ILE A 610 13.24 26.74 24.89
N VAL A 611 12.72 27.04 23.69
CA VAL A 611 11.29 27.30 23.51
C VAL A 611 10.55 26.01 23.91
N GLY A 612 10.11 25.98 25.16
CA GLY A 612 9.50 24.82 25.76
C GLY A 612 8.02 24.75 25.42
N GLU A 613 7.45 23.55 25.54
CA GLU A 613 6.02 23.29 25.37
C GLU A 613 5.16 24.27 26.20
N LYS A 614 5.63 24.64 27.40
CA LYS A 614 4.95 25.57 28.30
C LYS A 614 4.82 26.97 27.69
N LEU A 615 5.92 27.53 27.17
CA LEU A 615 5.93 28.87 26.59
C LEU A 615 5.00 28.96 25.37
N ILE A 616 5.04 27.95 24.50
CA ILE A 616 4.17 27.89 23.32
C ILE A 616 2.70 27.78 23.75
N ALA A 617 2.39 26.92 24.73
CA ALA A 617 1.01 26.79 25.22
C ALA A 617 0.51 28.08 25.90
N ASP A 618 1.37 28.76 26.68
CA ASP A 618 1.05 30.06 27.28
C ASP A 618 0.73 31.11 26.21
N GLN A 619 1.56 31.19 25.17
CA GLN A 619 1.39 32.16 24.09
C GLN A 619 0.15 31.88 23.23
N ILE A 620 -0.15 30.61 22.95
CA ILE A 620 -1.39 30.21 22.24
C ILE A 620 -2.64 30.72 22.99
N ILE A 621 -2.65 30.60 24.32
CA ILE A 621 -3.76 31.09 25.16
C ILE A 621 -3.77 32.62 25.20
N ALA A 622 -2.62 33.27 25.40
CA ALA A 622 -2.51 34.72 25.50
C ALA A 622 -2.98 35.45 24.23
N LEU A 623 -2.72 34.87 23.06
CA LEU A 623 -3.17 35.38 21.76
C LEU A 623 -4.64 35.05 21.45
N GLY A 624 -5.36 34.35 22.34
CA GLY A 624 -6.74 33.94 22.11
C GLY A 624 -6.92 32.88 21.02
N LEU A 625 -5.83 32.22 20.58
CA LEU A 625 -5.87 31.22 19.50
C LEU A 625 -6.44 29.87 19.96
N CYS A 626 -6.60 29.67 21.26
CA CYS A 626 -7.32 28.54 21.85
C CYS A 626 -7.86 28.93 23.22
N THR A 627 -9.07 28.48 23.57
CA THR A 627 -9.67 28.73 24.89
C THR A 627 -9.35 27.62 25.89
N LYS A 628 -9.11 26.39 25.41
CA LYS A 628 -8.82 25.22 26.24
C LYS A 628 -7.32 25.06 26.47
N ARG A 629 -6.91 25.08 27.74
CA ARG A 629 -5.49 24.90 28.12
C ARG A 629 -4.94 23.55 27.70
N GLU A 630 -5.73 22.48 27.85
CA GLU A 630 -5.31 21.12 27.46
C GLU A 630 -5.01 21.03 25.97
N THR A 631 -5.88 21.59 25.13
CA THR A 631 -5.71 21.65 23.67
C THR A 631 -4.48 22.48 23.29
N ALA A 632 -4.25 23.62 23.94
CA ALA A 632 -3.05 24.43 23.71
C ALA A 632 -1.76 23.66 24.06
N VAL A 633 -1.76 22.86 25.13
CA VAL A 633 -0.63 21.98 25.48
C VAL A 633 -0.43 20.87 24.45
N LYS A 634 -1.50 20.23 23.96
CA LYS A 634 -1.41 19.21 22.90
C LYS A 634 -0.92 19.80 21.58
N ALA A 635 -1.35 21.00 21.21
CA ALA A 635 -0.84 21.73 20.05
C ALA A 635 0.64 22.09 20.23
N ALA A 636 1.04 22.61 21.40
CA ALA A 636 2.44 22.87 21.72
C ALA A 636 3.30 21.60 21.64
N LYS A 637 2.82 20.46 22.15
CA LYS A 637 3.48 19.16 22.01
C LYS A 637 3.61 18.73 20.55
N THR A 638 2.60 18.97 19.73
CA THR A 638 2.64 18.68 18.29
C THR A 638 3.71 19.52 17.58
N ILE A 639 3.84 20.78 17.96
CA ILE A 639 4.85 21.73 17.43
C ILE A 639 6.26 21.33 17.88
N VAL A 640 6.41 21.00 19.17
CA VAL A 640 7.72 20.78 19.80
C VAL A 640 8.23 19.37 19.61
N SER A 641 7.39 18.38 19.30
CA SER A 641 7.76 16.96 19.35
C SER A 641 9.03 16.71 18.54
N ARG A 642 10.16 16.76 19.24
CA ARG A 642 11.45 16.29 18.77
C ARG A 642 11.24 14.80 18.56
N SER A 643 11.67 14.29 17.42
CA SER A 643 11.99 12.88 17.27
C SER A 643 12.97 12.50 18.41
N ARG A 644 12.44 12.07 19.55
CA ARG A 644 13.17 11.23 20.49
C ARG A 644 13.29 9.84 19.84
N SER A 645 13.90 9.76 18.66
CA SER A 645 14.54 8.53 18.20
C SER A 645 15.88 8.44 18.94
N ARG A 646 15.82 8.25 20.26
CA ARG A 646 16.89 7.54 20.95
C ARG A 646 16.59 6.08 20.67
N PHE A 647 17.29 5.53 19.70
CA PHE A 647 17.61 4.11 19.72
C PHE A 647 18.29 3.83 21.06
N LEU A 648 17.62 3.03 21.89
CA LEU A 648 18.23 2.02 22.74
C LEU A 648 17.37 0.77 22.57
#